data_AF-A0A953FPB1-F1
#
_entry.id   AF-A0A953FPB1-F1
#
_cell.length_a   1.000
_cell.length_b   1.000
_cell.length_c   1.000
_cell.angle_alpha   90.00
_cell.angle_beta   90.00
_cell.angle_gamma   90.00
#
_symmetry.space_group_name_H-M   'P 1'
#
loop_
_entity.id
_entity.type
_entity.pdbx_description
1 polymer ?
#
loop_
_entity_poly.entity_id
_entity_poly.type
_entity_poly.pdbx_seq_one_letter_code
_entity_poly.pdbx_strand_id
1 'polypeptide(L)'
;SLTPVPGCPDPLASNYNGAVNLNDGSCEYLCPTGQKRVTIDIVNDNYAGETSWTLKNSADGTLLASGTSTGTSLCVPASTCLVFRINDSAGDGIWHNSYGYGQYWVYLDGALVKQGGQFGAYEETSFNCGPGQTCATALTAQTGVVYTAPMLEYWYDWTPAATGSYTITTCGLNSCDTKLWLYDFACGSINLSSGLEGSTFADDDLGGCGTQAVITANMPAGQTYHIRVGTNGGSCSTASFRIDFNGAAVGCMDQNSCNFDPLATVACSGCCLPVGDPACPEGPDLTINQNALANSLSITTVNIAPSDVCAVEEGCVKGFGTRNVIRFNTRIDNIGELDYYIGSPTSQPGMFDTQNCHGHAHYSGYADYLLFGQDNEPMPVGFKNGYCVIDVGCFGGTSHYGCSNMGISAQCYDQYGSGTTCNWIDITDVPAGLYTLVLRTNWARRPDALGRHETNYANNYGAVCINITGNPGEPRGFNVATGCTPVVDCLNQPYGSALPDCTGACNGPVKTGDVNENGAQEISDAQMYVNMIIGNDATATPCTDLNDDGVITVTDAALMANCNNRQANHDQQPHLVHYHPWCSFPRGYLSIPDTVDLTIGAFDPNGQYVDIWVKNSACRTMGFEFTMSGLTIQSVTNLDPQVQGDLLWAGALGGTKVVGICYNDSSLAKHTGFSPLCRINYFELTGAQICIASIQDIVNNGANNVVASIVDGCLNTGNAVAADIKVLLEGPYQGAGMMDDALRTASLVPGAEPYTTLGFTQTGGGGEVLGAGVLDVVGNNAIVDWVLVELRNAQSPAQVVATRCGLLQRDGDIVSVDGMGSLILPAVPGSYHVAVRHRNHFGVMTASPVVLSGSSTAIDFTQTGTATWGTDARKNFGGGLWGLWSGNTRRDGNISLLKYTGGNNDRDPILVIVGSSTPTAIVAGYSSEDANLNGVVKYTGNGNDRDPILVNVGSILPNGIRTEQLP
;
A
#
# COMPACT_ATOMS: atom_id res chain seq x y z
N SER A 1 4.16 32.16 -35.00
CA SER A 1 2.73 32.43 -35.19
C SER A 1 2.28 31.60 -36.36
N LEU A 2 1.73 30.41 -36.11
CA LEU A 2 1.11 29.58 -37.14
C LEU A 2 -0.33 30.05 -37.23
N THR A 3 -0.71 30.60 -38.39
CA THR A 3 -2.11 30.91 -38.68
C THR A 3 -2.88 29.58 -38.67
N PRO A 4 -3.95 29.43 -37.86
CA PRO A 4 -4.72 28.20 -37.84
C PRO A 4 -5.36 28.00 -39.20
N VAL A 5 -5.07 26.85 -39.80
CA VAL A 5 -5.72 26.35 -41.02
C VAL A 5 -6.60 25.19 -40.57
N PRO A 6 -7.88 25.45 -40.26
CA PRO A 6 -8.84 24.40 -39.93
C PRO A 6 -9.13 23.53 -41.15
N GLY A 7 -9.25 22.23 -40.94
CA GLY A 7 -9.57 21.25 -41.98
C GLY A 7 -9.21 19.83 -41.54
N CYS A 8 -8.99 18.92 -42.49
CA CYS A 8 -8.59 17.54 -42.18
C CYS A 8 -7.07 17.29 -42.25
N PRO A 9 -6.38 17.01 -41.12
CA PRO A 9 -4.96 16.68 -41.12
C PRO A 9 -4.67 15.18 -41.28
N ASP A 10 -5.69 14.33 -41.39
CA ASP A 10 -5.53 12.87 -41.48
C ASP A 10 -5.28 12.41 -42.92
N PRO A 11 -4.11 11.83 -43.25
CA PRO A 11 -3.79 11.31 -44.58
C PRO A 11 -4.74 10.22 -45.11
N LEU A 12 -5.54 9.59 -44.24
CA LEU A 12 -6.52 8.56 -44.58
C LEU A 12 -7.88 9.15 -45.01
N ALA A 13 -8.05 10.47 -44.94
CA ALA A 13 -9.22 11.18 -45.40
C ALA A 13 -9.18 11.49 -46.90
N SER A 14 -10.31 11.32 -47.59
CA SER A 14 -10.48 11.73 -48.98
C SER A 14 -10.35 13.24 -49.20
N ASN A 15 -10.48 14.04 -48.14
CA ASN A 15 -10.23 15.49 -48.17
C ASN A 15 -9.02 15.92 -47.29
N TYR A 16 -8.07 15.00 -47.05
CA TYR A 16 -6.80 15.30 -46.38
C TYR A 16 -6.12 16.53 -46.98
N ASN A 17 -5.61 17.41 -46.12
CA ASN A 17 -4.77 18.53 -46.54
C ASN A 17 -3.58 18.71 -45.59
N GLY A 18 -2.37 18.43 -46.07
CA GLY A 18 -1.13 18.56 -45.29
C GLY A 18 -0.77 19.99 -44.84
N ALA A 19 -1.51 21.01 -45.27
CA ALA A 19 -1.38 22.39 -44.78
C ALA A 19 -2.27 22.67 -43.55
N VAL A 20 -3.18 21.77 -43.20
CA VAL A 20 -4.06 21.86 -42.02
C VAL A 20 -3.25 21.60 -40.76
N ASN A 21 -3.38 22.51 -39.79
CA ASN A 21 -2.72 22.40 -38.49
C ASN A 21 -3.72 22.45 -37.31
N LEU A 22 -5.02 22.43 -37.61
CA LEU A 22 -6.10 22.36 -36.64
C LEU A 22 -7.21 21.44 -37.21
N ASN A 23 -7.41 20.27 -36.61
CA ASN A 23 -8.50 19.38 -37.01
C ASN A 23 -9.85 20.00 -36.60
N ASP A 24 -10.75 20.22 -37.55
CA ASP A 24 -12.08 20.79 -37.32
C ASP A 24 -13.22 19.77 -37.48
N GLY A 25 -12.87 18.48 -37.61
CA GLY A 25 -13.83 17.39 -37.82
C GLY A 25 -14.32 17.26 -39.26
N SER A 26 -13.77 18.03 -40.21
CA SER A 26 -14.19 17.97 -41.62
C SER A 26 -13.68 16.75 -42.38
N CYS A 27 -12.90 15.85 -41.78
CA CYS A 27 -12.33 14.69 -42.48
C CYS A 27 -13.41 13.80 -43.14
N GLU A 28 -13.40 13.79 -44.47
CA GLU A 28 -14.21 12.93 -45.30
C GLU A 28 -13.48 11.61 -45.50
N TYR A 29 -14.23 10.52 -45.40
CA TYR A 29 -13.61 9.22 -45.25
C TYR A 29 -14.44 8.20 -46.02
N LEU A 30 -13.94 7.72 -47.16
CA LEU A 30 -14.65 6.71 -47.95
C LEU A 30 -14.44 5.33 -47.33
N CYS A 31 -15.51 4.76 -46.77
CA CYS A 31 -15.61 3.32 -46.56
C CYS A 31 -16.08 2.62 -47.85
N PRO A 32 -15.74 1.34 -48.06
CA PRO A 32 -16.30 0.54 -49.14
C PRO A 32 -17.84 0.60 -49.16
N THR A 33 -18.45 0.45 -50.34
CA THR A 33 -19.91 0.43 -50.48
C THR A 33 -20.53 -0.58 -49.51
N GLY A 34 -21.52 -0.12 -48.73
CA GLY A 34 -22.18 -0.96 -47.70
C GLY A 34 -21.53 -0.92 -46.32
N GLN A 35 -20.54 -0.06 -46.09
CA GLN A 35 -19.90 0.17 -44.80
C GLN A 35 -20.01 1.63 -44.35
N LYS A 36 -19.95 1.84 -43.04
CA LYS A 36 -19.87 3.14 -42.37
C LYS A 36 -18.57 3.25 -41.59
N ARG A 37 -18.04 4.46 -41.43
CA ARG A 37 -16.83 4.71 -40.63
C ARG A 37 -17.18 4.95 -39.18
N VAL A 38 -16.45 4.30 -38.29
CA VAL A 38 -16.42 4.62 -36.87
C VAL A 38 -15.07 5.24 -36.54
N THR A 39 -15.09 6.39 -35.89
CA THR A 39 -13.88 7.06 -35.39
C THR A 39 -14.00 7.21 -33.88
N ILE A 40 -12.95 6.82 -33.16
CA ILE A 40 -12.82 6.93 -31.72
C ILE A 40 -11.60 7.82 -31.48
N ASP A 41 -11.79 8.95 -30.81
CA ASP A 41 -10.71 9.87 -30.43
C ASP A 41 -10.60 9.91 -28.92
N ILE A 42 -9.36 9.93 -28.40
CA ILE A 42 -9.08 9.94 -26.96
C ILE A 42 -8.00 10.98 -26.67
N VAL A 43 -8.30 11.87 -25.71
CA VAL A 43 -7.33 12.73 -25.03
C VAL A 43 -7.16 12.17 -23.63
N ASN A 44 -5.94 11.77 -23.29
CA ASN A 44 -5.66 11.18 -21.99
C ASN A 44 -5.46 12.26 -20.92
N ASP A 45 -5.64 11.86 -19.68
CA ASP A 45 -5.11 12.57 -18.52
C ASP A 45 -3.62 12.23 -18.31
N ASN A 46 -3.10 12.49 -17.11
CA ASN A 46 -1.72 12.18 -16.76
C ASN A 46 -1.45 10.66 -16.61
N TYR A 47 -2.47 9.81 -16.67
CA TYR A 47 -2.40 8.36 -16.43
C TYR A 47 -2.94 7.53 -17.60
N ALA A 48 -2.55 7.88 -18.83
CA ALA A 48 -2.90 7.16 -20.07
C ALA A 48 -2.65 5.63 -20.06
N GLY A 49 -1.87 5.10 -19.12
CA GLY A 49 -1.66 3.65 -18.97
C GLY A 49 -2.91 2.91 -18.46
N GLU A 50 -3.87 3.61 -17.86
CA GLU A 50 -5.06 3.05 -17.23
C GLU A 50 -6.24 2.91 -18.21
N THR A 51 -6.17 3.60 -19.35
CA THR A 51 -7.24 3.65 -20.35
C THR A 51 -7.17 2.51 -21.37
N SER A 52 -8.31 1.84 -21.58
CA SER A 52 -8.51 0.90 -22.70
C SER A 52 -9.93 0.97 -23.26
N TRP A 53 -10.19 0.44 -24.46
CA TRP A 53 -11.54 0.44 -25.03
C TRP A 53 -11.78 -0.74 -25.97
N THR A 54 -13.07 -1.04 -26.21
CA THR A 54 -13.55 -2.06 -27.14
C THR A 54 -14.73 -1.55 -27.97
N LEU A 55 -14.86 -2.06 -29.19
CA LEU A 55 -16.01 -1.85 -30.08
C LEU A 55 -16.53 -3.23 -30.54
N LYS A 56 -17.81 -3.50 -30.31
CA LYS A 56 -18.44 -4.80 -30.57
C LYS A 56 -19.70 -4.67 -31.42
N ASN A 57 -20.09 -5.76 -32.07
CA ASN A 57 -21.41 -5.93 -32.65
C ASN A 57 -22.41 -6.30 -31.55
N SER A 58 -23.49 -5.52 -31.40
CA SER A 58 -24.50 -5.75 -30.37
C SER A 58 -25.31 -7.03 -30.57
N ALA A 59 -25.44 -7.52 -31.81
CA ALA A 59 -26.32 -8.64 -32.13
C ALA A 59 -25.72 -10.01 -31.74
N ASP A 60 -24.39 -10.14 -31.78
CA ASP A 60 -23.69 -11.41 -31.56
C ASP A 60 -22.49 -11.28 -30.60
N GLY A 61 -22.21 -10.07 -30.10
CA GLY A 61 -21.11 -9.80 -29.18
C GLY A 61 -19.71 -9.80 -29.84
N THR A 62 -19.61 -9.97 -31.16
CA THR A 62 -18.33 -10.06 -31.87
C THR A 62 -17.48 -8.80 -31.66
N LEU A 63 -16.23 -8.96 -31.23
CA LEU A 63 -15.26 -7.87 -31.10
C LEU A 63 -14.82 -7.40 -32.49
N LEU A 64 -15.09 -6.14 -32.81
CA LEU A 64 -14.74 -5.50 -34.08
C LEU A 64 -13.40 -4.75 -33.99
N ALA A 65 -13.13 -4.11 -32.86
CA ALA A 65 -11.86 -3.45 -32.56
C ALA A 65 -11.65 -3.27 -31.05
N SER A 66 -10.39 -3.09 -30.64
CA SER A 66 -10.01 -2.68 -29.29
C SER A 66 -8.73 -1.83 -29.32
N GLY A 67 -8.48 -1.10 -28.24
CA GLY A 67 -7.29 -0.26 -28.10
C GLY A 67 -6.99 0.11 -26.64
N THR A 68 -5.90 0.84 -26.44
CA THR A 68 -5.48 1.41 -25.15
C THR A 68 -5.88 2.89 -25.08
N SER A 69 -5.03 3.77 -24.55
CA SER A 69 -5.16 5.23 -24.54
C SER A 69 -5.13 5.92 -25.91
N THR A 70 -5.13 5.14 -27.00
CA THR A 70 -5.13 5.67 -28.36
C THR A 70 -6.44 5.33 -29.06
N GLY A 71 -7.01 6.33 -29.71
CA GLY A 71 -8.18 6.18 -30.56
C GLY A 71 -7.91 5.36 -31.83
N THR A 72 -8.95 5.13 -32.63
CA THR A 72 -8.83 4.45 -33.93
C THR A 72 -9.88 4.95 -34.92
N SER A 73 -9.72 4.55 -36.18
CA SER A 73 -10.73 4.72 -37.21
C SER A 73 -10.85 3.45 -38.06
N LEU A 74 -12.06 2.90 -38.18
CA LEU A 74 -12.34 1.69 -38.95
C LEU A 74 -13.66 1.75 -39.70
N CYS A 75 -13.80 0.93 -40.74
CA CYS A 75 -15.05 0.74 -41.46
C CYS A 75 -15.77 -0.52 -40.96
N VAL A 76 -17.05 -0.38 -40.62
CA VAL A 76 -17.93 -1.49 -40.23
C VAL A 76 -19.10 -1.63 -41.20
N PRO A 77 -19.75 -2.80 -41.33
CA PRO A 77 -20.96 -2.93 -42.15
C PRO A 77 -22.05 -1.92 -41.73
N ALA A 78 -22.70 -1.30 -42.72
CA ALA A 78 -23.55 -0.13 -42.47
C ALA A 78 -24.78 -0.40 -41.60
N SER A 79 -25.22 -1.65 -41.53
CA SER A 79 -26.38 -2.10 -40.74
C SER A 79 -26.00 -2.69 -39.38
N THR A 80 -24.71 -2.72 -39.02
CA THR A 80 -24.28 -3.28 -37.74
C THR A 80 -24.65 -2.34 -36.61
N CYS A 81 -25.40 -2.84 -35.63
CA CYS A 81 -25.62 -2.17 -34.35
C CYS A 81 -24.35 -2.32 -33.50
N LEU A 82 -23.81 -1.21 -33.04
CA LEU A 82 -22.48 -1.12 -32.43
C LEU A 82 -22.58 -0.84 -30.94
N VAL A 83 -21.63 -1.37 -30.17
CA VAL A 83 -21.43 -1.09 -28.76
C VAL A 83 -19.98 -0.67 -28.54
N PHE A 84 -19.76 0.57 -28.11
CA PHE A 84 -18.45 1.08 -27.71
C PHE A 84 -18.35 1.11 -26.19
N ARG A 85 -17.25 0.59 -25.64
CA ARG A 85 -16.94 0.64 -24.20
C ARG A 85 -15.54 1.16 -23.99
N ILE A 86 -15.38 2.17 -23.14
CA ILE A 86 -14.09 2.65 -22.63
C ILE A 86 -13.95 2.24 -21.16
N ASN A 87 -12.75 1.83 -20.75
CA ASN A 87 -12.42 1.36 -19.41
C ASN A 87 -11.26 2.18 -18.85
N ASP A 88 -11.26 2.30 -17.54
CA ASP A 88 -10.22 2.90 -16.72
C ASP A 88 -9.91 1.95 -15.55
N SER A 89 -8.67 1.46 -15.46
CA SER A 89 -8.31 0.43 -14.47
C SER A 89 -8.21 0.95 -13.04
N ALA A 90 -8.12 2.27 -12.83
CA ALA A 90 -8.08 2.87 -11.50
C ALA A 90 -9.48 3.16 -10.94
N GLY A 91 -10.48 3.27 -11.81
CA GLY A 91 -11.89 3.43 -11.44
C GLY A 91 -12.29 4.88 -11.16
N ASP A 92 -11.41 5.85 -11.43
CA ASP A 92 -11.68 7.28 -11.30
C ASP A 92 -11.98 7.96 -12.64
N GLY A 93 -11.84 7.23 -13.74
CA GLY A 93 -12.13 7.69 -15.10
C GLY A 93 -11.05 8.63 -15.62
N ILE A 94 -11.12 8.94 -16.92
CA ILE A 94 -10.05 9.71 -17.58
C ILE A 94 -10.16 11.23 -17.38
N TRP A 95 -11.13 11.70 -16.57
CA TRP A 95 -11.32 13.11 -16.26
C TRP A 95 -11.23 13.32 -14.76
N HIS A 96 -10.24 14.09 -14.30
CA HIS A 96 -10.08 14.41 -12.87
C HIS A 96 -9.45 15.80 -12.65
N ASN A 97 -9.96 16.53 -11.65
CA ASN A 97 -9.52 17.91 -11.35
C ASN A 97 -8.04 18.03 -10.99
N SER A 98 -7.43 16.97 -10.46
CA SER A 98 -6.02 16.98 -10.00
C SER A 98 -5.04 16.39 -11.00
N TYR A 99 -5.48 15.48 -11.87
CA TYR A 99 -4.58 14.64 -12.66
C TYR A 99 -4.82 14.69 -14.16
N GLY A 100 -5.74 15.54 -14.64
CA GLY A 100 -5.89 15.84 -16.07
C GLY A 100 -7.33 15.79 -16.54
N TYR A 101 -7.64 16.55 -17.57
CA TYR A 101 -9.00 16.65 -18.12
C TYR A 101 -9.14 15.79 -19.38
N GLY A 102 -8.82 14.50 -19.28
CA GLY A 102 -8.97 13.57 -20.40
C GLY A 102 -10.44 13.40 -20.80
N GLN A 103 -10.65 13.09 -22.08
CA GLN A 103 -11.96 12.99 -22.73
C GLN A 103 -11.88 12.05 -23.93
N TYR A 104 -13.02 11.49 -24.33
CA TYR A 104 -13.14 10.72 -25.55
C TYR A 104 -14.33 11.15 -26.41
N TRP A 105 -14.26 10.85 -27.71
CA TRP A 105 -15.34 11.07 -28.68
C TRP A 105 -15.50 9.85 -29.58
N VAL A 106 -16.75 9.52 -29.89
CA VAL A 106 -17.10 8.47 -30.85
C VAL A 106 -17.94 9.09 -31.96
N TYR A 107 -17.54 8.86 -33.21
CA TYR A 107 -18.22 9.34 -34.41
C TYR A 107 -18.66 8.18 -35.29
N LEU A 108 -19.78 8.34 -35.99
CA LEU A 108 -20.25 7.46 -37.06
C LEU A 108 -20.45 8.28 -38.34
N ASP A 109 -19.70 7.98 -39.39
CA ASP A 109 -19.62 8.76 -40.63
C ASP A 109 -19.41 10.27 -40.37
N GLY A 110 -18.55 10.59 -39.40
CA GLY A 110 -18.24 11.98 -39.00
C GLY A 110 -19.29 12.64 -38.11
N ALA A 111 -20.45 12.03 -37.87
CA ALA A 111 -21.43 12.53 -36.91
C ALA A 111 -21.06 12.10 -35.49
N LEU A 112 -20.99 13.06 -34.56
CA LEU A 112 -20.72 12.77 -33.15
C LEU A 112 -21.86 11.93 -32.56
N VAL A 113 -21.52 10.75 -32.04
CA VAL A 113 -22.43 9.83 -31.36
C VAL A 113 -22.37 10.04 -29.86
N LYS A 114 -21.16 10.10 -29.30
CA LYS A 114 -20.94 10.16 -27.86
C LYS A 114 -19.66 10.93 -27.55
N GLN A 115 -19.70 11.69 -26.46
CA GLN A 115 -18.54 12.28 -25.82
C GLN A 115 -18.61 11.96 -24.32
N GLY A 116 -17.46 11.70 -23.71
CA GLY A 116 -17.39 11.40 -22.27
C GLY A 116 -15.98 11.59 -21.71
N GLY A 117 -15.81 11.20 -20.43
CA GLY A 117 -14.55 11.30 -19.70
C GLY A 117 -14.71 11.12 -18.19
N GLN A 118 -15.86 11.51 -17.63
CA GLN A 118 -16.25 11.25 -16.24
C GLN A 118 -17.03 9.94 -16.14
N PHE A 119 -16.36 8.87 -15.73
CA PHE A 119 -16.96 7.58 -15.44
C PHE A 119 -16.15 6.89 -14.33
N GLY A 120 -16.65 5.79 -13.77
CA GLY A 120 -15.89 4.98 -12.81
C GLY A 120 -14.89 4.08 -13.53
N ALA A 121 -15.03 2.76 -13.36
CA ALA A 121 -14.17 1.80 -14.06
C ALA A 121 -14.43 1.69 -15.57
N TYR A 122 -15.63 2.04 -16.06
CA TYR A 122 -15.94 2.04 -17.49
C TYR A 122 -17.19 2.86 -17.84
N GLU A 123 -17.35 3.17 -19.12
CA GLU A 123 -18.59 3.70 -19.72
C GLU A 123 -18.86 2.96 -21.05
N GLU A 124 -20.13 2.66 -21.33
CA GLU A 124 -20.57 1.97 -22.54
C GLU A 124 -21.65 2.77 -23.29
N THR A 125 -21.67 2.70 -24.62
CA THR A 125 -22.66 3.36 -25.47
C THR A 125 -22.96 2.54 -26.72
N SER A 126 -24.26 2.32 -26.99
CA SER A 126 -24.72 1.66 -28.23
C SER A 126 -25.19 2.66 -29.28
N PHE A 127 -24.93 2.39 -30.57
CA PHE A 127 -25.29 3.27 -31.68
C PHE A 127 -25.41 2.54 -33.02
N ASN A 128 -26.02 3.19 -34.02
CA ASN A 128 -26.37 2.59 -35.32
C ASN A 128 -27.33 1.38 -35.20
N CYS A 129 -28.20 1.40 -34.19
CA CYS A 129 -29.11 0.30 -33.85
C CYS A 129 -30.53 0.61 -34.34
N GLY A 130 -31.15 -0.36 -35.01
CA GLY A 130 -32.56 -0.34 -35.38
C GLY A 130 -33.48 -0.66 -34.19
N PRO A 131 -34.81 -0.52 -34.35
CA PRO A 131 -35.76 -0.82 -33.28
C PRO A 131 -35.56 -2.23 -32.71
N GLY A 132 -35.63 -2.36 -31.39
CA GLY A 132 -35.49 -3.59 -30.61
C GLY A 132 -34.09 -4.21 -30.57
N GLN A 133 -33.07 -3.60 -31.18
CA GLN A 133 -31.72 -4.19 -31.19
C GLN A 133 -30.92 -3.91 -29.92
N THR A 134 -31.34 -2.94 -29.12
CA THR A 134 -30.75 -2.59 -27.83
C THR A 134 -31.86 -2.19 -26.87
N CYS A 135 -31.56 -2.19 -25.56
CA CYS A 135 -32.46 -1.62 -24.56
C CYS A 135 -32.91 -0.19 -24.92
N ALA A 136 -32.00 0.67 -25.38
CA ALA A 136 -32.31 2.05 -25.73
C ALA A 136 -33.23 2.21 -26.97
N THR A 137 -33.39 1.14 -27.76
CA THR A 137 -34.24 1.12 -28.96
C THR A 137 -35.42 0.16 -28.82
N ALA A 138 -35.70 -0.32 -27.61
CA ALA A 138 -36.70 -1.33 -27.31
C ALA A 138 -38.11 -0.95 -27.82
N LEU A 139 -38.87 -1.97 -28.22
CA LEU A 139 -40.25 -1.80 -28.69
C LEU A 139 -41.25 -1.94 -27.55
N THR A 140 -42.34 -1.16 -27.52
CA THR A 140 -43.33 -1.30 -26.46
C THR A 140 -44.15 -2.60 -26.58
N ALA A 141 -44.16 -3.41 -25.53
CA ALA A 141 -44.99 -4.60 -25.36
C ALA A 141 -46.20 -4.34 -24.43
N GLN A 142 -47.23 -5.19 -24.55
CA GLN A 142 -48.48 -5.11 -23.81
C GLN A 142 -48.88 -6.46 -23.23
N THR A 143 -49.52 -6.43 -22.07
CA THR A 143 -50.09 -7.62 -21.42
C THR A 143 -51.19 -8.24 -22.28
N GLY A 144 -51.21 -9.58 -22.37
CA GLY A 144 -52.18 -10.38 -23.13
C GLY A 144 -51.91 -10.46 -24.64
N VAL A 145 -50.78 -9.91 -25.12
CA VAL A 145 -50.40 -9.93 -26.54
C VAL A 145 -49.19 -10.84 -26.73
N VAL A 146 -49.20 -11.65 -27.80
CA VAL A 146 -48.05 -12.46 -28.22
C VAL A 146 -47.19 -11.64 -29.18
N TYR A 147 -45.90 -11.56 -28.89
CA TYR A 147 -44.89 -10.90 -29.72
C TYR A 147 -43.91 -11.93 -30.26
N THR A 148 -43.37 -11.70 -31.46
CA THR A 148 -42.31 -12.54 -32.04
C THR A 148 -41.08 -11.67 -32.30
N ALA A 149 -39.99 -11.98 -31.59
CA ALA A 149 -38.68 -11.38 -31.80
C ALA A 149 -38.13 -11.80 -33.18
N PRO A 150 -37.82 -10.85 -34.08
CA PRO A 150 -37.40 -11.13 -35.45
C PRO A 150 -35.93 -11.57 -35.57
N MET A 151 -35.17 -11.45 -34.50
CA MET A 151 -33.78 -11.89 -34.38
C MET A 151 -33.48 -12.25 -32.92
N LEU A 152 -32.27 -12.74 -32.69
CA LEU A 152 -31.78 -13.06 -31.36
C LEU A 152 -31.60 -11.79 -30.51
N GLU A 153 -31.74 -11.93 -29.20
CA GLU A 153 -31.44 -10.90 -28.21
C GLU A 153 -32.22 -9.59 -28.42
N TYR A 154 -33.51 -9.71 -28.75
CA TYR A 154 -34.36 -8.58 -29.13
C TYR A 154 -35.09 -7.98 -27.92
N TRP A 155 -35.26 -6.67 -27.92
CA TRP A 155 -35.67 -5.87 -26.75
C TRP A 155 -37.06 -5.27 -26.86
N TYR A 156 -37.79 -5.35 -25.76
CA TYR A 156 -39.11 -4.76 -25.58
C TYR A 156 -39.21 -4.02 -24.25
N ASP A 157 -39.88 -2.87 -24.24
CA ASP A 157 -40.25 -2.16 -23.02
C ASP A 157 -41.67 -2.51 -22.63
N TRP A 158 -41.88 -2.81 -21.36
CA TRP A 158 -43.19 -3.10 -20.82
C TRP A 158 -43.39 -2.45 -19.46
N THR A 159 -44.56 -1.84 -19.26
CA THR A 159 -44.94 -1.23 -17.99
C THR A 159 -46.21 -1.91 -17.47
N PRO A 160 -46.20 -2.58 -16.31
CA PRO A 160 -47.38 -3.19 -15.72
C PRO A 160 -48.43 -2.13 -15.40
N ALA A 161 -49.69 -2.39 -15.75
CA ALA A 161 -50.79 -1.46 -15.50
C ALA A 161 -51.33 -1.51 -14.06
N ALA A 162 -51.11 -2.64 -13.36
CA ALA A 162 -51.52 -2.87 -11.98
C ALA A 162 -50.41 -3.61 -11.22
N THR A 163 -50.31 -3.40 -9.91
CA THR A 163 -49.37 -4.16 -9.09
C THR A 163 -49.92 -5.56 -8.84
N GLY A 164 -49.11 -6.59 -9.03
CA GLY A 164 -49.51 -7.97 -8.78
C GLY A 164 -48.58 -8.97 -9.47
N SER A 165 -49.02 -10.22 -9.52
CA SER A 165 -48.26 -11.31 -10.15
C SER A 165 -48.44 -11.27 -11.66
N TYR A 166 -47.33 -11.36 -12.39
CA TYR A 166 -47.29 -11.49 -13.84
C TYR A 166 -46.44 -12.68 -14.25
N THR A 167 -46.81 -13.31 -15.36
CA THR A 167 -46.04 -14.36 -16.02
C THR A 167 -45.58 -13.89 -17.39
N ILE A 168 -44.27 -13.75 -17.58
CA ILE A 168 -43.64 -13.51 -18.87
C ILE A 168 -43.13 -14.85 -19.37
N THR A 169 -43.60 -15.32 -20.51
CA THR A 169 -43.36 -16.71 -20.93
C THR A 169 -43.16 -16.86 -22.42
N THR A 170 -42.20 -17.70 -22.77
CA THR A 170 -42.04 -18.27 -24.11
C THR A 170 -42.67 -19.67 -24.21
N CYS A 171 -43.03 -20.28 -23.07
CA CYS A 171 -43.50 -21.67 -22.97
C CYS A 171 -44.74 -21.94 -23.83
N GLY A 172 -44.66 -23.01 -24.63
CA GLY A 172 -45.74 -23.45 -25.51
C GLY A 172 -45.97 -22.53 -26.72
N LEU A 173 -45.16 -21.47 -26.86
CA LEU A 173 -45.17 -20.58 -28.03
C LEU A 173 -44.03 -20.92 -29.00
N ASN A 174 -43.05 -21.72 -28.56
CA ASN A 174 -41.87 -22.08 -29.32
C ASN A 174 -41.62 -23.60 -29.28
N SER A 175 -40.76 -24.08 -30.17
CA SER A 175 -40.34 -25.48 -30.25
C SER A 175 -38.82 -25.65 -30.09
N CYS A 176 -38.13 -24.61 -29.64
CA CYS A 176 -36.69 -24.49 -29.57
C CYS A 176 -36.28 -23.89 -28.22
N ASP A 177 -34.98 -23.83 -27.98
CA ASP A 177 -34.39 -23.42 -26.70
C ASP A 177 -34.38 -21.88 -26.56
N THR A 178 -35.19 -21.33 -25.66
CA THR A 178 -35.40 -19.87 -25.53
C THR A 178 -34.99 -19.36 -24.16
N LYS A 179 -34.49 -18.11 -24.11
CA LYS A 179 -34.14 -17.41 -22.87
C LYS A 179 -34.93 -16.12 -22.70
N LEU A 180 -35.19 -15.76 -21.45
CA LEU A 180 -35.80 -14.48 -21.08
C LEU A 180 -34.93 -13.77 -20.04
N TRP A 181 -34.74 -12.46 -20.23
CA TRP A 181 -34.19 -11.56 -19.21
C TRP A 181 -35.08 -10.34 -19.07
N LEU A 182 -35.33 -9.94 -17.84
CA LEU A 182 -36.03 -8.71 -17.47
C LEU A 182 -35.07 -7.82 -16.68
N TYR A 183 -35.05 -6.53 -17.02
CA TYR A 183 -34.28 -5.50 -16.34
C TYR A 183 -35.20 -4.35 -15.95
N ASP A 184 -35.04 -3.77 -14.77
CA ASP A 184 -35.74 -2.56 -14.32
C ASP A 184 -34.78 -1.38 -14.09
N PHE A 185 -33.51 -1.54 -14.50
CA PHE A 185 -32.48 -0.51 -14.49
C PHE A 185 -32.52 0.35 -15.76
N ALA A 186 -32.02 1.58 -15.69
CA ALA A 186 -31.79 2.39 -16.87
C ALA A 186 -30.85 1.68 -17.86
N CYS A 187 -31.13 1.76 -19.16
CA CYS A 187 -30.38 1.02 -20.19
C CYS A 187 -28.84 1.19 -20.13
N GLY A 188 -28.34 2.38 -19.76
CA GLY A 188 -26.90 2.64 -19.65
C GLY A 188 -26.23 1.97 -18.43
N SER A 189 -27.01 1.43 -17.51
CA SER A 189 -26.56 0.74 -16.29
C SER A 189 -26.73 -0.77 -16.37
N ILE A 190 -27.33 -1.29 -17.45
CA ILE A 190 -27.50 -2.73 -17.64
C ILE A 190 -26.17 -3.37 -18.02
N ASN A 191 -25.72 -4.32 -17.22
CA ASN A 191 -24.59 -5.18 -17.57
C ASN A 191 -25.12 -6.44 -18.26
N LEU A 192 -24.83 -6.58 -19.55
CA LEU A 192 -25.33 -7.70 -20.34
C LEU A 192 -24.49 -8.96 -20.11
N SER A 193 -25.13 -10.01 -19.63
CA SER A 193 -24.58 -11.37 -19.65
C SER A 193 -25.39 -12.27 -20.60
N SER A 194 -24.82 -13.42 -20.94
CA SER A 194 -25.51 -14.52 -21.64
C SER A 194 -26.12 -15.55 -20.68
N GLY A 195 -25.83 -15.42 -19.39
CA GLY A 195 -26.42 -16.18 -18.28
C GLY A 195 -27.43 -15.32 -17.53
N LEU A 196 -27.75 -15.66 -16.29
CA LEU A 196 -28.73 -14.93 -15.47
C LEU A 196 -28.14 -13.69 -14.78
N GLU A 197 -26.84 -13.45 -14.92
CA GLU A 197 -26.12 -12.41 -14.19
C GLU A 197 -26.52 -11.00 -14.68
N GLY A 198 -26.77 -10.09 -13.74
CA GLY A 198 -27.05 -8.68 -14.04
C GLY A 198 -28.49 -8.38 -14.46
N SER A 199 -29.33 -9.39 -14.71
CA SER A 199 -30.78 -9.20 -14.94
C SER A 199 -31.57 -9.22 -13.64
N THR A 200 -32.65 -8.44 -13.57
CA THR A 200 -33.57 -8.40 -12.43
C THR A 200 -34.31 -9.73 -12.25
N PHE A 201 -34.72 -10.32 -13.36
CA PHE A 201 -35.25 -11.68 -13.45
C PHE A 201 -34.72 -12.31 -14.73
N ALA A 202 -34.45 -13.61 -14.72
CA ALA A 202 -34.15 -14.33 -15.94
C ALA A 202 -34.51 -15.81 -15.81
N ASP A 203 -34.73 -16.46 -16.95
CA ASP A 203 -34.88 -17.90 -17.03
C ASP A 203 -34.24 -18.46 -18.31
N ASP A 204 -33.63 -19.63 -18.14
CA ASP A 204 -32.91 -20.42 -19.13
C ASP A 204 -33.07 -21.91 -18.76
N ASP A 205 -34.22 -22.47 -19.11
CA ASP A 205 -34.66 -23.87 -18.87
C ASP A 205 -34.94 -24.25 -17.40
N LEU A 206 -34.92 -23.31 -16.47
CA LEU A 206 -35.02 -23.56 -15.02
C LEU A 206 -36.40 -23.24 -14.44
N GLY A 207 -37.24 -22.50 -15.17
CA GLY A 207 -38.60 -22.12 -14.78
C GLY A 207 -39.64 -23.25 -14.88
N GLY A 208 -39.22 -24.47 -15.27
CA GLY A 208 -40.05 -25.67 -15.19
C GLY A 208 -40.92 -25.97 -16.43
N CYS A 209 -40.64 -25.37 -17.58
CA CYS A 209 -41.38 -25.62 -18.83
C CYS A 209 -40.55 -26.28 -19.95
N GLY A 210 -39.51 -27.03 -19.58
CA GLY A 210 -38.61 -27.71 -20.52
C GLY A 210 -37.52 -26.76 -21.00
N THR A 211 -37.19 -26.80 -22.30
CA THR A 211 -36.16 -25.94 -22.90
C THR A 211 -36.67 -24.52 -23.20
N GLN A 212 -37.69 -24.05 -22.50
CA GLN A 212 -38.29 -22.73 -22.74
C GLN A 212 -38.27 -21.95 -21.45
N ALA A 213 -38.40 -20.63 -21.57
CA ALA A 213 -38.24 -19.71 -20.46
C ALA A 213 -39.58 -19.18 -19.95
N VAL A 214 -39.69 -19.09 -18.63
CA VAL A 214 -40.81 -18.45 -17.93
C VAL A 214 -40.32 -17.74 -16.68
N ILE A 215 -40.76 -16.49 -16.55
CA ILE A 215 -40.56 -15.67 -15.35
C ILE A 215 -41.94 -15.40 -14.78
N THR A 216 -42.16 -15.80 -13.52
CA THR A 216 -43.34 -15.40 -12.76
C THR A 216 -42.89 -14.59 -11.56
N ALA A 217 -43.40 -13.36 -11.39
CA ALA A 217 -43.00 -12.53 -10.26
C ALA A 217 -44.05 -11.45 -9.96
N ASN A 218 -43.94 -10.84 -8.78
CA ASN A 218 -44.74 -9.68 -8.42
C ASN A 218 -44.10 -8.41 -9.00
N MET A 219 -44.84 -7.69 -9.84
CA MET A 219 -44.38 -6.49 -10.54
C MET A 219 -45.18 -5.26 -10.07
N PRO A 220 -44.53 -4.17 -9.64
CA PRO A 220 -45.19 -2.90 -9.31
C PRO A 220 -45.81 -2.22 -10.54
N ALA A 221 -47.01 -1.65 -10.37
CA ALA A 221 -47.61 -0.80 -11.40
C ALA A 221 -46.72 0.40 -11.73
N GLY A 222 -46.60 0.75 -13.01
CA GLY A 222 -45.88 1.94 -13.45
C GLY A 222 -44.36 1.82 -13.51
N GLN A 223 -43.77 0.72 -13.01
CA GLN A 223 -42.36 0.41 -13.23
C GLN A 223 -42.14 -0.06 -14.68
N THR A 224 -41.16 0.49 -15.38
CA THR A 224 -40.83 -0.01 -16.73
C THR A 224 -39.80 -1.12 -16.62
N TYR A 225 -40.07 -2.23 -17.31
CA TYR A 225 -39.19 -3.37 -17.47
C TYR A 225 -38.73 -3.46 -18.92
N HIS A 226 -37.42 -3.64 -19.10
CA HIS A 226 -36.79 -3.97 -20.37
C HIS A 226 -36.72 -5.50 -20.49
N ILE A 227 -37.47 -6.07 -21.42
CA ILE A 227 -37.53 -7.50 -21.71
C ILE A 227 -36.60 -7.79 -22.88
N ARG A 228 -35.60 -8.62 -22.64
CA ARG A 228 -34.71 -9.16 -23.66
C ARG A 228 -35.11 -10.61 -23.91
N VAL A 229 -35.40 -10.93 -25.16
CA VAL A 229 -35.83 -12.26 -25.60
C VAL A 229 -34.72 -12.87 -26.45
N GLY A 230 -34.18 -14.00 -26.00
CA GLY A 230 -33.07 -14.68 -26.65
C GLY A 230 -33.32 -16.15 -26.90
N THR A 231 -32.28 -16.82 -27.40
CA THR A 231 -32.26 -18.26 -27.62
C THR A 231 -30.91 -18.81 -27.20
N ASN A 232 -30.88 -20.04 -26.70
CA ASN A 232 -29.61 -20.66 -26.32
C ASN A 232 -28.79 -21.05 -27.55
N GLY A 233 -27.61 -20.46 -27.71
CA GLY A 233 -26.68 -20.77 -28.79
C GLY A 233 -27.23 -20.56 -30.22
N GLY A 234 -28.26 -19.73 -30.40
CA GLY A 234 -28.91 -19.54 -31.70
C GLY A 234 -29.80 -20.71 -32.13
N SER A 235 -30.36 -21.46 -31.18
CA SER A 235 -31.24 -22.61 -31.45
C SER A 235 -32.47 -22.27 -32.30
N CYS A 236 -32.88 -20.99 -32.33
CA CYS A 236 -33.93 -20.46 -33.18
C CYS A 236 -33.47 -19.22 -33.94
N SER A 237 -34.10 -18.93 -35.08
CA SER A 237 -33.95 -17.62 -35.76
C SER A 237 -34.88 -16.54 -35.21
N THR A 238 -35.97 -16.93 -34.55
CA THR A 238 -36.98 -16.06 -33.94
C THR A 238 -37.55 -16.73 -32.68
N ALA A 239 -37.98 -15.95 -31.69
CA ALA A 239 -38.63 -16.46 -30.48
C ALA A 239 -39.88 -15.64 -30.15
N SER A 240 -40.97 -16.32 -29.80
CA SER A 240 -42.23 -15.68 -29.40
C SER A 240 -42.40 -15.67 -27.89
N PHE A 241 -42.95 -14.59 -27.34
CA PHE A 241 -43.24 -14.47 -25.91
C PHE A 241 -44.57 -13.76 -25.69
N ARG A 242 -45.11 -13.89 -24.48
CA ARG A 242 -46.28 -13.14 -24.02
C ARG A 242 -46.13 -12.76 -22.55
N ILE A 243 -46.94 -11.79 -22.11
CA ILE A 243 -47.00 -11.32 -20.73
C ILE A 243 -48.44 -11.50 -20.25
N ASP A 244 -48.65 -12.29 -19.21
CA ASP A 244 -49.96 -12.56 -18.62
C ASP A 244 -50.06 -11.94 -17.22
N PHE A 245 -51.20 -11.33 -16.89
CA PHE A 245 -51.47 -10.84 -15.52
C PHE A 245 -52.23 -11.91 -14.74
N ASN A 246 -51.64 -12.39 -13.66
CA ASN A 246 -52.18 -13.47 -12.83
C ASN A 246 -53.15 -12.94 -11.75
N GLY A 247 -53.11 -11.64 -11.46
CA GLY A 247 -53.92 -10.99 -10.44
C GLY A 247 -53.08 -10.23 -9.41
N ALA A 248 -53.75 -9.46 -8.56
CA ALA A 248 -53.08 -8.78 -7.44
C ALA A 248 -52.55 -9.79 -6.43
N ALA A 249 -51.42 -9.47 -5.77
CA ALA A 249 -50.91 -10.28 -4.66
C ALA A 249 -51.87 -10.18 -3.46
N VAL A 250 -52.54 -11.29 -3.14
CA VAL A 250 -53.49 -11.38 -2.02
C VAL A 250 -52.82 -12.07 -0.85
N GLY A 251 -52.71 -11.38 0.29
CA GLY A 251 -52.05 -11.91 1.47
C GLY A 251 -52.44 -11.18 2.75
N CYS A 252 -51.86 -11.59 3.89
CA CYS A 252 -52.07 -10.87 5.13
C CYS A 252 -51.26 -9.56 5.14
N MET A 253 -51.93 -8.44 5.29
CA MET A 253 -51.30 -7.10 5.32
C MET A 253 -51.11 -6.53 6.74
N ASP A 254 -51.44 -7.30 7.79
CA ASP A 254 -51.19 -6.88 9.18
C ASP A 254 -49.79 -7.32 9.61
N GLN A 255 -48.90 -6.34 9.81
CA GLN A 255 -47.50 -6.56 10.20
C GLN A 255 -47.34 -7.28 11.55
N ASN A 256 -48.39 -7.31 12.39
CA ASN A 256 -48.36 -8.02 13.68
C ASN A 256 -48.85 -9.46 13.58
N SER A 257 -49.12 -9.97 12.37
CA SER A 257 -49.52 -11.35 12.13
C SER A 257 -48.31 -12.22 11.78
N CYS A 258 -48.32 -13.49 12.20
CA CYS A 258 -47.20 -14.42 11.94
C CYS A 258 -47.06 -14.80 10.46
N ASN A 259 -48.10 -14.62 9.66
CA ASN A 259 -48.12 -14.85 8.23
C ASN A 259 -48.21 -13.54 7.43
N PHE A 260 -47.72 -12.43 7.98
CA PHE A 260 -47.59 -11.17 7.26
C PHE A 260 -46.84 -11.37 5.94
N ASP A 261 -47.44 -10.89 4.85
CA ASP A 261 -46.89 -10.95 3.50
C ASP A 261 -46.50 -9.52 3.06
N PRO A 262 -45.19 -9.22 2.94
CA PRO A 262 -44.73 -7.89 2.56
C PRO A 262 -45.00 -7.56 1.08
N LEU A 263 -45.41 -8.53 0.27
CA LEU A 263 -45.74 -8.35 -1.16
C LEU A 263 -47.24 -8.19 -1.41
N ALA A 264 -48.09 -8.43 -0.40
CA ALA A 264 -49.52 -8.33 -0.52
C ALA A 264 -49.97 -6.90 -0.86
N THR A 265 -50.75 -6.77 -1.92
CA THR A 265 -51.37 -5.50 -2.35
C THR A 265 -52.87 -5.47 -2.12
N VAL A 266 -53.46 -6.64 -1.87
CA VAL A 266 -54.87 -6.79 -1.52
C VAL A 266 -54.95 -7.63 -0.25
N ALA A 267 -55.67 -7.12 0.75
CA ALA A 267 -55.86 -7.84 2.00
C ALA A 267 -56.68 -9.12 1.77
N CYS A 268 -56.17 -10.24 2.26
CA CYS A 268 -56.93 -11.48 2.30
C CYS A 268 -58.13 -11.38 3.27
N SER A 269 -59.20 -12.13 3.00
CA SER A 269 -60.38 -12.15 3.88
C SER A 269 -60.17 -13.09 5.07
N GLY A 270 -59.79 -12.54 6.22
CA GLY A 270 -59.70 -13.29 7.49
C GLY A 270 -58.55 -14.29 7.57
N CYS A 271 -57.51 -14.13 6.74
CA CYS A 271 -56.36 -15.04 6.72
C CYS A 271 -55.21 -14.60 7.64
N CYS A 272 -55.24 -13.37 8.17
CA CYS A 272 -54.21 -12.90 9.09
C CYS A 272 -54.26 -13.66 10.42
N LEU A 273 -53.16 -14.30 10.78
CA LEU A 273 -53.03 -15.13 11.97
C LEU A 273 -52.22 -14.38 13.04
N PRO A 274 -52.74 -14.22 14.27
CA PRO A 274 -52.00 -13.55 15.34
C PRO A 274 -50.76 -14.36 15.74
N VAL A 275 -49.69 -13.68 16.16
CA VAL A 275 -48.47 -14.34 16.65
C VAL A 275 -48.79 -15.32 17.79
N GLY A 276 -48.38 -16.59 17.63
CA GLY A 276 -48.63 -17.67 18.57
C GLY A 276 -49.90 -18.51 18.28
N ASP A 277 -50.62 -18.22 17.19
CA ASP A 277 -51.69 -19.09 16.69
C ASP A 277 -51.13 -20.48 16.30
N PRO A 278 -51.78 -21.60 16.69
CA PRO A 278 -51.34 -22.94 16.29
C PRO A 278 -51.31 -23.20 14.78
N ALA A 279 -51.99 -22.38 13.98
CA ALA A 279 -51.98 -22.45 12.52
C ALA A 279 -50.93 -21.53 11.87
N CYS A 280 -50.11 -20.81 12.65
CA CYS A 280 -48.99 -20.06 12.10
C CYS A 280 -48.08 -20.99 11.30
N PRO A 281 -47.75 -20.63 10.04
CA PRO A 281 -46.84 -21.44 9.24
C PRO A 281 -45.48 -21.49 9.90
N GLU A 282 -44.84 -22.66 9.82
CA GLU A 282 -43.46 -22.81 10.25
C GLU A 282 -42.58 -21.94 9.32
N GLY A 283 -41.58 -21.26 9.87
CA GLY A 283 -40.73 -20.30 9.14
C GLY A 283 -40.06 -20.85 7.87
N PRO A 284 -39.25 -20.03 7.18
CA PRO A 284 -38.45 -20.52 6.05
C PRO A 284 -37.53 -21.69 6.45
N ASP A 285 -37.03 -22.45 5.48
CA ASP A 285 -36.06 -23.53 5.71
C ASP A 285 -35.18 -23.67 4.46
N LEU A 286 -33.94 -23.18 4.52
CA LEU A 286 -33.03 -23.15 3.38
C LEU A 286 -32.11 -24.38 3.39
N THR A 287 -31.98 -25.03 2.25
CA THR A 287 -31.07 -26.17 2.11
C THR A 287 -30.29 -26.09 0.81
N ILE A 288 -29.03 -26.55 0.85
CA ILE A 288 -28.20 -26.68 -0.35
C ILE A 288 -28.60 -27.95 -1.08
N ASN A 289 -28.93 -27.84 -2.37
CA ASN A 289 -29.24 -28.99 -3.19
C ASN A 289 -27.96 -29.77 -3.55
N GLN A 290 -27.62 -30.76 -2.71
CA GLN A 290 -26.40 -31.55 -2.89
C GLN A 290 -26.34 -32.31 -4.23
N ASN A 291 -27.49 -32.72 -4.78
CA ASN A 291 -27.53 -33.40 -6.08
C ASN A 291 -27.20 -32.44 -7.23
N ALA A 292 -27.71 -31.21 -7.18
CA ALA A 292 -27.37 -30.17 -8.15
C ALA A 292 -25.88 -29.85 -8.11
N LEU A 293 -25.30 -29.73 -6.91
CA LEU A 293 -23.85 -29.57 -6.71
C LEU A 293 -23.06 -30.74 -7.33
N ALA A 294 -23.36 -31.99 -6.94
CA ALA A 294 -22.59 -33.15 -7.36
C ALA A 294 -22.63 -33.40 -8.88
N ASN A 295 -23.77 -33.15 -9.53
CA ASN A 295 -23.97 -33.44 -10.95
C ASN A 295 -23.48 -32.33 -11.89
N SER A 296 -23.09 -31.17 -11.37
CA SER A 296 -22.67 -30.01 -12.17
C SER A 296 -21.17 -29.72 -12.10
N LEU A 297 -20.41 -30.50 -11.31
CA LEU A 297 -18.97 -30.34 -11.18
C LEU A 297 -18.27 -30.48 -12.53
N SER A 298 -17.47 -29.48 -12.89
CA SER A 298 -16.66 -29.47 -14.10
C SER A 298 -15.37 -28.70 -13.89
N ILE A 299 -14.27 -29.14 -14.51
CA ILE A 299 -12.99 -28.45 -14.42
C ILE A 299 -12.76 -27.60 -15.66
N THR A 300 -12.29 -26.38 -15.47
CA THR A 300 -11.85 -25.49 -16.54
C THR A 300 -10.69 -24.64 -16.07
N THR A 301 -10.05 -23.95 -17.00
CA THR A 301 -9.20 -22.82 -16.67
C THR A 301 -9.99 -21.52 -16.75
N VAL A 302 -9.64 -20.56 -15.89
CA VAL A 302 -10.01 -19.15 -16.02
C VAL A 302 -8.74 -18.33 -16.05
N ASN A 303 -8.72 -17.24 -16.81
CA ASN A 303 -7.56 -16.36 -16.86
C ASN A 303 -7.92 -15.03 -16.19
N ILE A 304 -7.31 -14.76 -15.04
CA ILE A 304 -7.54 -13.55 -14.25
C ILE A 304 -6.48 -12.53 -14.65
N ALA A 305 -6.91 -11.51 -15.39
CA ALA A 305 -6.01 -10.46 -15.83
C ALA A 305 -5.54 -9.63 -14.62
N PRO A 306 -4.33 -9.05 -14.64
CA PRO A 306 -3.91 -8.11 -13.59
C PRO A 306 -4.83 -6.90 -13.42
N SER A 307 -5.61 -6.56 -14.45
CA SER A 307 -6.64 -5.52 -14.41
C SER A 307 -7.96 -5.97 -13.75
N ASP A 308 -8.13 -7.27 -13.50
CA ASP A 308 -9.31 -7.85 -12.83
C ASP A 308 -8.97 -8.17 -11.37
N VAL A 309 -8.67 -7.10 -10.62
CA VAL A 309 -8.30 -7.18 -9.19
C VAL A 309 -9.44 -7.74 -8.34
N CYS A 310 -10.69 -7.51 -8.76
CA CYS A 310 -11.89 -7.90 -8.02
C CYS A 310 -11.98 -9.41 -7.77
N ALA A 311 -11.61 -10.24 -8.74
CA ALA A 311 -11.66 -11.69 -8.58
C ALA A 311 -10.71 -12.20 -7.47
N VAL A 312 -9.60 -11.51 -7.23
CA VAL A 312 -8.65 -11.82 -6.16
C VAL A 312 -9.09 -11.20 -4.85
N GLU A 313 -9.49 -9.92 -4.86
CA GLU A 313 -9.95 -9.19 -3.68
C GLU A 313 -11.22 -9.79 -3.06
N GLU A 314 -12.15 -10.28 -3.87
CA GLU A 314 -13.36 -10.98 -3.42
C GLU A 314 -13.12 -12.47 -3.10
N GLY A 315 -11.87 -12.94 -3.16
CA GLY A 315 -11.49 -14.31 -2.80
C GLY A 315 -12.01 -15.38 -3.77
N CYS A 316 -12.43 -15.03 -4.99
CA CYS A 316 -12.87 -15.99 -6.00
C CYS A 316 -11.70 -16.85 -6.53
N VAL A 317 -10.49 -16.31 -6.47
CA VAL A 317 -9.22 -16.97 -6.82
C VAL A 317 -8.12 -16.51 -5.87
N LYS A 318 -7.03 -17.27 -5.74
CA LYS A 318 -5.89 -16.87 -4.89
C LYS A 318 -4.90 -15.91 -5.55
N GLY A 319 -5.05 -15.63 -6.84
CA GLY A 319 -4.12 -14.76 -7.55
C GLY A 319 -4.41 -14.64 -9.04
N PHE A 320 -3.55 -13.87 -9.72
CA PHE A 320 -3.66 -13.56 -11.15
C PHE A 320 -3.16 -14.68 -12.05
N GLY A 321 -3.44 -14.53 -13.35
CA GLY A 321 -3.01 -15.44 -14.42
C GLY A 321 -3.97 -16.60 -14.64
N THR A 322 -3.46 -17.67 -15.25
CA THR A 322 -4.25 -18.88 -15.52
C THR A 322 -4.48 -19.64 -14.22
N ARG A 323 -5.74 -19.77 -13.81
CA ARG A 323 -6.19 -20.52 -12.64
C ARG A 323 -6.93 -21.77 -13.07
N ASN A 324 -6.69 -22.90 -12.40
CA ASN A 324 -7.46 -24.13 -12.58
C ASN A 324 -8.60 -24.15 -11.57
N VAL A 325 -9.84 -24.18 -12.06
CA VAL A 325 -11.02 -24.07 -11.21
C VAL A 325 -11.99 -25.23 -11.43
N ILE A 326 -12.65 -25.67 -10.36
CA ILE A 326 -13.79 -26.58 -10.45
C ILE A 326 -15.06 -25.75 -10.30
N ARG A 327 -15.84 -25.66 -11.37
CA ARG A 327 -17.15 -25.02 -11.44
C ARG A 327 -18.26 -25.97 -11.02
N PHE A 328 -19.32 -25.43 -10.45
CA PHE A 328 -20.51 -26.17 -10.02
C PHE A 328 -21.72 -25.25 -9.96
N ASN A 329 -22.92 -25.83 -9.86
CA ASN A 329 -24.14 -25.10 -9.56
C ASN A 329 -24.26 -24.94 -8.04
N THR A 330 -24.61 -23.73 -7.61
CA THR A 330 -25.01 -23.43 -6.24
C THR A 330 -26.49 -23.18 -6.23
N ARG A 331 -27.25 -24.15 -5.69
CA ARG A 331 -28.70 -24.10 -5.63
C ARG A 331 -29.16 -24.17 -4.17
N ILE A 332 -29.91 -23.16 -3.76
CA ILE A 332 -30.49 -23.06 -2.41
C ILE A 332 -32.01 -23.19 -2.56
N ASP A 333 -32.57 -24.27 -2.01
CA ASP A 333 -34.00 -24.52 -1.98
C ASP A 333 -34.58 -23.94 -0.68
N ASN A 334 -35.70 -23.21 -0.73
CA ASN A 334 -36.52 -22.95 0.45
C ASN A 334 -37.59 -24.03 0.56
N ILE A 335 -37.40 -25.00 1.46
CA ILE A 335 -38.30 -26.12 1.71
C ILE A 335 -39.31 -25.84 2.84
N GLY A 336 -39.26 -24.65 3.44
CA GLY A 336 -40.13 -24.22 4.52
C GLY A 336 -41.54 -23.82 4.06
N GLU A 337 -42.38 -23.38 5.01
CA GLU A 337 -43.76 -22.96 4.71
C GLU A 337 -43.89 -21.46 4.47
N LEU A 338 -42.86 -20.68 4.79
CA LEU A 338 -42.78 -19.23 4.55
C LEU A 338 -41.63 -18.86 3.63
N ASP A 339 -41.82 -17.76 2.90
CA ASP A 339 -40.79 -17.11 2.11
C ASP A 339 -39.62 -16.63 2.98
N TYR A 340 -38.39 -16.79 2.50
CA TYR A 340 -37.22 -16.15 3.10
C TYR A 340 -37.06 -14.75 2.49
N TYR A 341 -37.56 -13.72 3.17
CA TYR A 341 -37.62 -12.35 2.64
C TYR A 341 -36.35 -11.56 2.97
N ILE A 342 -35.60 -11.12 1.95
CA ILE A 342 -34.38 -10.31 2.15
C ILE A 342 -34.70 -8.82 1.94
N GLY A 343 -35.56 -8.50 0.98
CA GLY A 343 -35.94 -7.13 0.66
C GLY A 343 -35.04 -6.46 -0.37
N SER A 344 -34.99 -5.13 -0.39
CA SER A 344 -34.16 -4.36 -1.34
C SER A 344 -33.06 -3.58 -0.63
N PRO A 345 -31.94 -3.27 -1.28
CA PRO A 345 -30.90 -2.41 -0.69
C PRO A 345 -31.42 -1.03 -0.25
N THR A 346 -32.50 -0.53 -0.86
CA THR A 346 -33.07 0.77 -0.52
C THR A 346 -34.02 0.73 0.69
N SER A 347 -34.81 -0.34 0.81
CA SER A 347 -35.82 -0.48 1.87
C SER A 347 -35.33 -1.28 3.09
N GLN A 348 -34.34 -2.14 2.89
CA GLN A 348 -33.69 -2.96 3.92
C GLN A 348 -32.17 -2.90 3.78
N PRO A 349 -31.54 -1.70 3.83
CA PRO A 349 -30.10 -1.54 3.64
C PRO A 349 -29.27 -2.41 4.60
N GLY A 350 -29.79 -2.68 5.80
CA GLY A 350 -29.08 -3.49 6.80
C GLY A 350 -28.95 -4.98 6.48
N MET A 351 -29.60 -5.48 5.42
CA MET A 351 -29.44 -6.85 4.92
C MET A 351 -28.28 -6.99 3.92
N PHE A 352 -27.70 -5.87 3.47
CA PHE A 352 -26.75 -5.83 2.36
C PHE A 352 -25.40 -5.22 2.74
N ASP A 353 -24.34 -5.75 2.17
CA ASP A 353 -23.01 -5.12 2.14
C ASP A 353 -22.81 -4.42 0.79
N THR A 354 -22.30 -3.19 0.82
CA THR A 354 -22.03 -2.38 -0.38
C THR A 354 -20.55 -2.05 -0.55
N GLN A 355 -19.70 -2.45 0.40
CA GLN A 355 -18.25 -2.24 0.36
C GLN A 355 -17.56 -3.40 -0.34
N ASN A 356 -17.84 -3.58 -1.63
CA ASN A 356 -17.17 -4.56 -2.49
C ASN A 356 -16.57 -3.90 -3.73
N CYS A 357 -15.75 -4.66 -4.42
CA CYS A 357 -15.01 -4.22 -5.59
C CYS A 357 -15.94 -3.89 -6.78
N HIS A 358 -17.17 -4.42 -6.76
CA HIS A 358 -18.16 -4.24 -7.82
C HIS A 358 -19.10 -3.04 -7.60
N GLY A 359 -19.03 -2.37 -6.45
CA GLY A 359 -19.78 -1.14 -6.17
C GLY A 359 -21.31 -1.33 -6.14
N HIS A 360 -21.79 -2.54 -5.83
CA HIS A 360 -23.21 -2.86 -5.74
C HIS A 360 -23.54 -3.67 -4.49
N ALA A 361 -24.81 -3.78 -4.11
CA ALA A 361 -25.20 -4.47 -2.88
C ALA A 361 -25.06 -6.01 -3.00
N HIS A 362 -24.46 -6.65 -2.01
CA HIS A 362 -24.38 -8.12 -1.85
C HIS A 362 -25.12 -8.55 -0.58
N TYR A 363 -25.87 -9.65 -0.65
CA TYR A 363 -26.43 -10.32 0.51
C TYR A 363 -25.37 -11.23 1.17
N SER A 364 -24.93 -10.86 2.37
CA SER A 364 -23.95 -11.63 3.15
C SER A 364 -24.64 -12.80 3.83
N GLY A 365 -24.15 -14.02 3.57
CA GLY A 365 -24.74 -15.27 4.07
C GLY A 365 -25.47 -16.10 3.00
N TYR A 366 -25.34 -15.72 1.73
CA TYR A 366 -25.87 -16.49 0.60
C TYR A 366 -25.28 -17.91 0.54
N ALA A 367 -23.98 -18.04 0.24
CA ALA A 367 -23.32 -19.33 0.22
C ALA A 367 -21.82 -19.26 0.54
N ASP A 368 -21.34 -20.16 1.42
CA ASP A 368 -19.91 -20.37 1.69
C ASP A 368 -19.39 -21.59 0.93
N TYR A 369 -18.21 -21.48 0.31
CA TYR A 369 -17.56 -22.58 -0.39
C TYR A 369 -16.29 -23.00 0.34
N LEU A 370 -16.28 -24.21 0.89
CA LEU A 370 -15.17 -24.70 1.69
C LEU A 370 -14.66 -26.03 1.15
N LEU A 371 -13.34 -26.18 1.09
CA LEU A 371 -12.69 -27.43 0.74
C LEU A 371 -11.92 -27.95 1.93
N PHE A 372 -12.23 -29.17 2.37
CA PHE A 372 -11.60 -29.79 3.52
C PHE A 372 -10.68 -30.91 3.10
N GLY A 373 -9.45 -30.91 3.66
CA GLY A 373 -8.55 -32.05 3.62
C GLY A 373 -9.01 -33.18 4.54
N GLN A 374 -8.17 -34.21 4.68
CA GLN A 374 -8.43 -35.32 5.62
C GLN A 374 -8.14 -34.97 7.08
N ASP A 375 -7.56 -33.79 7.31
CA ASP A 375 -7.30 -33.16 8.61
C ASP A 375 -8.49 -32.35 9.15
N ASN A 376 -9.58 -32.22 8.37
CA ASN A 376 -10.77 -31.40 8.67
C ASN A 376 -10.50 -29.89 8.80
N GLU A 377 -9.34 -29.40 8.36
CA GLU A 377 -9.08 -27.97 8.31
C GLU A 377 -9.63 -27.39 6.99
N PRO A 378 -10.36 -26.26 7.04
CA PRO A 378 -10.89 -25.62 5.83
C PRO A 378 -9.75 -24.94 5.05
N MET A 379 -9.64 -25.26 3.76
CA MET A 379 -8.76 -24.57 2.83
C MET A 379 -9.54 -23.44 2.15
N PRO A 380 -9.04 -22.19 2.18
CA PRO A 380 -9.64 -21.11 1.40
C PRO A 380 -9.40 -21.42 -0.07
N VAL A 381 -10.46 -21.70 -0.83
CA VAL A 381 -10.34 -22.06 -2.26
C VAL A 381 -11.37 -21.32 -3.13
N GLY A 382 -12.09 -20.36 -2.58
CA GLY A 382 -13.15 -19.67 -3.30
C GLY A 382 -14.26 -19.27 -2.35
N PHE A 383 -15.09 -18.32 -2.78
CA PHE A 383 -16.26 -17.87 -2.06
C PHE A 383 -17.28 -17.26 -3.03
N LYS A 384 -18.56 -17.17 -2.63
CA LYS A 384 -19.61 -16.51 -3.42
C LYS A 384 -20.46 -15.59 -2.57
N ASN A 385 -20.29 -14.29 -2.77
CA ASN A 385 -21.28 -13.31 -2.35
C ASN A 385 -22.55 -13.45 -3.20
N GLY A 386 -23.73 -13.42 -2.54
CA GLY A 386 -25.01 -13.39 -3.22
C GLY A 386 -25.26 -12.01 -3.80
N TYR A 387 -25.04 -11.83 -5.09
CA TYR A 387 -25.26 -10.55 -5.78
C TYR A 387 -26.76 -10.24 -5.92
N CYS A 388 -27.52 -11.18 -6.47
CA CYS A 388 -28.97 -11.21 -6.44
C CYS A 388 -29.44 -12.54 -5.87
N VAL A 389 -30.41 -12.52 -4.96
CA VAL A 389 -31.09 -13.72 -4.48
C VAL A 389 -32.52 -13.68 -5.02
N ILE A 390 -32.81 -14.55 -6.00
CA ILE A 390 -34.03 -14.50 -6.79
C ILE A 390 -34.70 -15.88 -6.86
N ASP A 391 -35.97 -15.91 -7.23
CA ASP A 391 -36.63 -17.17 -7.54
C ASP A 391 -36.32 -17.57 -8.98
N VAL A 392 -35.31 -18.42 -9.17
CA VAL A 392 -34.94 -18.97 -10.48
C VAL A 392 -35.95 -20.03 -10.95
N GLY A 393 -36.54 -20.78 -10.00
CA GLY A 393 -37.59 -21.74 -10.29
C GLY A 393 -38.28 -22.26 -9.04
N CYS A 394 -39.33 -23.07 -9.22
CA CYS A 394 -40.08 -23.66 -8.11
C CYS A 394 -40.37 -25.14 -8.30
N PHE A 395 -40.39 -25.89 -7.20
CA PHE A 395 -40.73 -27.32 -7.17
C PHE A 395 -42.09 -27.62 -6.54
N GLY A 396 -42.85 -26.57 -6.20
CA GLY A 396 -44.22 -26.67 -5.69
C GLY A 396 -44.89 -25.32 -5.40
N GLY A 397 -44.09 -24.26 -5.22
CA GLY A 397 -44.56 -22.91 -4.89
C GLY A 397 -44.76 -21.99 -6.09
N THR A 398 -44.89 -20.68 -5.81
CA THR A 398 -44.98 -19.61 -6.81
C THR A 398 -43.85 -18.62 -6.58
N SER A 399 -43.11 -18.28 -7.62
CA SER A 399 -42.00 -17.33 -7.56
C SER A 399 -42.50 -15.89 -7.41
N HIS A 400 -41.80 -15.11 -6.59
CA HIS A 400 -42.17 -13.73 -6.25
C HIS A 400 -41.01 -12.74 -6.33
N TYR A 401 -39.77 -13.17 -6.09
CA TYR A 401 -38.62 -12.31 -5.85
C TYR A 401 -37.66 -12.18 -7.03
N GLY A 402 -37.03 -11.01 -7.15
CA GLY A 402 -36.03 -10.65 -8.16
C GLY A 402 -34.95 -9.75 -7.59
N CYS A 403 -33.95 -9.35 -8.38
CA CYS A 403 -32.80 -8.58 -7.86
C CYS A 403 -33.20 -7.27 -7.15
N SER A 404 -34.29 -6.62 -7.57
CA SER A 404 -34.73 -5.35 -6.98
C SER A 404 -35.50 -5.52 -5.68
N ASN A 405 -35.98 -6.72 -5.39
CA ASN A 405 -36.63 -7.07 -4.13
C ASN A 405 -36.44 -8.58 -3.91
N MET A 406 -35.41 -8.89 -3.13
CA MET A 406 -34.78 -10.21 -3.06
C MET A 406 -35.43 -11.11 -2.01
N GLY A 407 -35.33 -12.42 -2.24
CA GLY A 407 -35.84 -13.46 -1.37
C GLY A 407 -35.91 -14.80 -2.10
N ILE A 408 -36.28 -15.85 -1.36
CA ILE A 408 -36.58 -17.17 -1.92
C ILE A 408 -37.96 -17.59 -1.43
N SER A 409 -38.92 -17.68 -2.35
CA SER A 409 -40.29 -18.05 -2.02
C SER A 409 -40.39 -19.49 -1.51
N ALA A 410 -41.40 -19.76 -0.69
CA ALA A 410 -41.66 -21.10 -0.18
C ALA A 410 -41.79 -22.09 -1.35
N GLN A 411 -41.06 -23.21 -1.29
CA GLN A 411 -40.99 -24.23 -2.33
C GLN A 411 -40.42 -23.74 -3.68
N CYS A 412 -39.62 -22.67 -3.62
CA CYS A 412 -38.82 -22.15 -4.72
C CYS A 412 -37.33 -22.23 -4.39
N TYR A 413 -36.51 -21.90 -5.37
CA TYR A 413 -35.06 -21.95 -5.22
C TYR A 413 -34.38 -20.83 -5.99
N ASP A 414 -33.26 -20.40 -5.43
CA ASP A 414 -32.28 -19.60 -6.15
C ASP A 414 -31.16 -20.53 -6.66
N GLN A 415 -30.65 -20.25 -7.86
CA GLN A 415 -29.56 -21.03 -8.44
C GLN A 415 -28.58 -20.16 -9.23
N TYR A 416 -27.34 -20.12 -8.78
CA TYR A 416 -26.22 -19.73 -9.63
C TYR A 416 -25.67 -20.94 -10.38
N GLY A 417 -25.64 -20.85 -11.71
CA GLY A 417 -25.12 -21.89 -12.58
C GLY A 417 -23.60 -21.95 -12.61
N SER A 418 -23.05 -23.08 -13.06
CA SER A 418 -21.60 -23.29 -13.18
C SER A 418 -20.90 -22.31 -14.12
N GLY A 419 -21.63 -21.64 -15.02
CA GLY A 419 -21.11 -20.59 -15.89
C GLY A 419 -20.84 -19.25 -15.20
N THR A 420 -21.46 -18.99 -14.05
CA THR A 420 -21.38 -17.72 -13.33
C THR A 420 -19.97 -17.41 -12.82
N THR A 421 -19.55 -16.15 -12.94
CA THR A 421 -18.30 -15.65 -12.34
C THR A 421 -18.25 -15.91 -10.82
N CYS A 422 -17.08 -16.30 -10.33
CA CYS A 422 -16.84 -16.68 -8.93
C CYS A 422 -17.64 -17.90 -8.44
N ASN A 423 -18.35 -18.63 -9.32
CA ASN A 423 -19.08 -19.83 -8.96
C ASN A 423 -18.23 -21.09 -9.17
N TRP A 424 -17.11 -21.14 -8.46
CA TRP A 424 -16.11 -22.19 -8.56
C TRP A 424 -15.24 -22.25 -7.30
N ILE A 425 -14.42 -23.30 -7.20
CA ILE A 425 -13.24 -23.33 -6.33
C ILE A 425 -11.95 -23.31 -7.15
N ASP A 426 -10.99 -22.46 -6.78
CA ASP A 426 -9.62 -22.41 -7.29
C ASP A 426 -8.77 -23.53 -6.66
N ILE A 427 -8.39 -24.50 -7.50
CA ILE A 427 -7.58 -25.66 -7.13
C ILE A 427 -6.15 -25.58 -7.67
N THR A 428 -5.71 -24.40 -8.13
CA THR A 428 -4.40 -24.23 -8.79
C THR A 428 -3.25 -24.67 -7.89
N ASP A 429 -3.27 -24.24 -6.63
CA ASP A 429 -2.21 -24.47 -5.66
C ASP A 429 -2.56 -25.56 -4.63
N VAL A 430 -3.71 -26.22 -4.81
CA VAL A 430 -4.16 -27.32 -3.94
C VAL A 430 -3.37 -28.60 -4.30
N PRO A 431 -2.79 -29.33 -3.35
CA PRO A 431 -2.14 -30.62 -3.64
C PRO A 431 -3.09 -31.68 -4.22
N ALA A 432 -2.54 -32.70 -4.87
CA ALA A 432 -3.36 -33.87 -5.25
C ALA A 432 -3.79 -34.65 -3.99
N GLY A 433 -5.04 -35.10 -3.95
CA GLY A 433 -5.55 -35.79 -2.77
C GLY A 433 -7.07 -35.92 -2.72
N LEU A 434 -7.55 -36.54 -1.63
CA LEU A 434 -8.96 -36.71 -1.33
C LEU A 434 -9.46 -35.55 -0.46
N TYR A 435 -10.53 -34.90 -0.90
CA TYR A 435 -11.09 -33.71 -0.26
C TYR A 435 -12.62 -33.78 -0.17
N THR A 436 -13.19 -33.07 0.78
CA THR A 436 -14.64 -32.84 0.88
C THR A 436 -14.94 -31.38 0.53
N LEU A 437 -15.65 -31.16 -0.57
CA LEU A 437 -16.22 -29.85 -0.91
C LEU A 437 -17.54 -29.69 -0.15
N VAL A 438 -17.67 -28.63 0.64
CA VAL A 438 -18.87 -28.29 1.42
C VAL A 438 -19.36 -26.92 1.00
N LEU A 439 -20.61 -26.85 0.58
CA LEU A 439 -21.37 -25.62 0.40
C LEU A 439 -22.27 -25.42 1.62
N ARG A 440 -22.38 -24.19 2.12
CA ARG A 440 -23.25 -23.83 3.25
C ARG A 440 -24.09 -22.60 2.92
N THR A 441 -25.31 -22.47 3.43
CA THR A 441 -26.18 -21.29 3.27
C THR A 441 -26.70 -20.79 4.62
N ASN A 442 -26.89 -19.48 4.78
CA ASN A 442 -27.31 -18.83 6.05
C ASN A 442 -26.66 -19.43 7.31
N TRP A 443 -25.37 -19.73 7.23
CA TRP A 443 -24.68 -20.52 8.25
C TRP A 443 -24.60 -19.81 9.62
N ALA A 444 -24.63 -18.47 9.60
CA ALA A 444 -24.69 -17.62 10.77
C ALA A 444 -26.09 -17.55 11.43
N ARG A 445 -27.07 -18.30 10.93
CA ARG A 445 -28.44 -18.43 11.46
C ARG A 445 -29.19 -17.11 11.56
N ARG A 446 -29.01 -16.25 10.55
CA ARG A 446 -29.57 -14.90 10.52
C ARG A 446 -31.07 -14.96 10.21
N PRO A 447 -31.88 -14.12 10.85
CA PRO A 447 -33.27 -13.98 10.45
C PRO A 447 -33.36 -13.29 9.08
N ASP A 448 -34.49 -13.48 8.42
CA ASP A 448 -34.87 -12.70 7.26
C ASP A 448 -35.19 -11.23 7.65
N ALA A 449 -35.49 -10.37 6.67
CA ALA A 449 -35.75 -8.95 6.89
C ALA A 449 -37.00 -8.63 7.73
N LEU A 450 -37.89 -9.61 7.95
CA LEU A 450 -39.04 -9.47 8.84
C LEU A 450 -38.74 -10.01 10.26
N GLY A 451 -37.51 -10.48 10.52
CA GLY A 451 -37.12 -11.08 11.79
C GLY A 451 -37.47 -12.56 11.91
N ARG A 452 -37.87 -13.23 10.82
CA ARG A 452 -38.23 -14.66 10.84
C ARG A 452 -36.98 -15.52 10.72
N HIS A 453 -36.88 -16.53 11.57
CA HIS A 453 -35.77 -17.48 11.57
C HIS A 453 -36.12 -18.74 10.79
N GLU A 454 -35.09 -19.40 10.25
CA GLU A 454 -35.29 -20.72 9.68
C GLU A 454 -35.70 -21.74 10.75
N THR A 455 -36.49 -22.72 10.33
CA THR A 455 -37.01 -23.78 11.22
C THR A 455 -35.97 -24.86 11.50
N ASN A 456 -35.02 -25.06 10.58
CA ASN A 456 -33.96 -26.03 10.69
C ASN A 456 -32.67 -25.44 10.13
N TYR A 457 -31.58 -25.52 10.88
CA TYR A 457 -30.24 -25.09 10.43
C TYR A 457 -29.30 -26.28 10.16
N ALA A 458 -29.73 -27.50 10.46
CA ALA A 458 -28.89 -28.70 10.37
C ALA A 458 -28.79 -29.25 8.93
N ASN A 459 -29.59 -28.71 8.01
CA ASN A 459 -29.67 -29.05 6.58
C ASN A 459 -29.15 -27.92 5.68
N ASN A 460 -28.59 -26.85 6.25
CA ASN A 460 -28.07 -25.68 5.55
C ASN A 460 -26.74 -25.94 4.81
N TYR A 461 -26.40 -27.19 4.53
CA TYR A 461 -25.18 -27.56 3.83
C TYR A 461 -25.41 -28.66 2.80
N GLY A 462 -24.50 -28.75 1.84
CA GLY A 462 -24.37 -29.86 0.90
C GLY A 462 -22.89 -30.21 0.74
N ALA A 463 -22.57 -31.51 0.66
CA ALA A 463 -21.19 -31.97 0.59
C ALA A 463 -20.95 -32.96 -0.54
N VAL A 464 -19.81 -32.85 -1.20
CA VAL A 464 -19.35 -33.78 -2.24
C VAL A 464 -17.90 -34.16 -2.01
N CYS A 465 -17.64 -35.48 -1.97
CA CYS A 465 -16.29 -36.02 -1.89
C CYS A 465 -15.65 -36.00 -3.28
N ILE A 466 -14.49 -35.36 -3.39
CA ILE A 466 -13.75 -35.22 -4.65
C ILE A 466 -12.29 -35.65 -4.46
N ASN A 467 -11.73 -36.32 -5.45
CA ASN A 467 -10.31 -36.62 -5.51
C ASN A 467 -9.65 -35.74 -6.58
N ILE A 468 -8.85 -34.77 -6.15
CA ILE A 468 -8.09 -33.87 -7.00
C ILE A 468 -6.82 -34.60 -7.49
N THR A 469 -6.54 -34.52 -8.78
CA THR A 469 -5.42 -35.20 -9.44
C THR A 469 -4.43 -34.21 -10.04
N GLY A 470 -3.13 -34.53 -9.96
CA GLY A 470 -2.03 -33.67 -10.38
C GLY A 470 -1.64 -32.67 -9.29
N ASN A 471 -0.35 -32.49 -9.06
CA ASN A 471 0.17 -31.52 -8.08
C ASN A 471 0.28 -30.11 -8.69
N PRO A 472 0.51 -29.05 -7.87
CA PRO A 472 0.73 -27.71 -8.40
C PRO A 472 1.85 -27.70 -9.45
N GLY A 473 1.61 -27.07 -10.60
CA GLY A 473 2.51 -27.08 -11.76
C GLY A 473 2.33 -28.25 -12.75
N GLU A 474 1.48 -29.24 -12.43
CA GLU A 474 1.12 -30.36 -13.31
C GLU A 474 -0.29 -30.16 -13.92
N PRO A 475 -0.65 -30.88 -15.00
CA PRO A 475 -2.03 -30.90 -15.50
C PRO A 475 -3.02 -31.29 -14.40
N ARG A 476 -4.00 -30.42 -14.17
CA ARG A 476 -4.98 -30.55 -13.08
C ARG A 476 -6.21 -31.34 -13.54
N GLY A 477 -6.78 -32.11 -12.62
CA GLY A 477 -8.02 -32.86 -12.83
C GLY A 477 -8.73 -33.18 -11.52
N PHE A 478 -9.94 -33.73 -11.60
CA PHE A 478 -10.64 -34.27 -10.44
C PHE A 478 -11.54 -35.44 -10.86
N ASN A 479 -11.95 -36.26 -9.88
CA ASN A 479 -13.06 -37.20 -10.02
C ASN A 479 -13.92 -37.14 -8.76
N VAL A 480 -15.24 -37.29 -8.91
CA VAL A 480 -16.13 -37.50 -7.76
C VAL A 480 -15.77 -38.85 -7.12
N ALA A 481 -15.51 -38.84 -5.83
CA ALA A 481 -15.00 -39.98 -5.08
C ALA A 481 -15.98 -40.43 -4.00
N THR A 482 -15.65 -41.55 -3.36
CA THR A 482 -16.34 -42.07 -2.17
C THR A 482 -15.31 -42.34 -1.09
N GLY A 483 -15.70 -42.25 0.19
CA GLY A 483 -14.82 -42.60 1.32
C GLY A 483 -14.34 -41.41 2.15
N CYS A 484 -14.75 -40.18 1.83
CA CYS A 484 -14.62 -39.07 2.75
C CYS A 484 -15.51 -39.31 3.98
N THR A 485 -14.97 -39.12 5.18
CA THR A 485 -15.78 -39.02 6.39
C THR A 485 -16.48 -37.67 6.44
N PRO A 486 -17.64 -37.54 7.12
CA PRO A 486 -18.23 -36.23 7.38
C PRO A 486 -17.18 -35.32 8.03
N VAL A 487 -17.02 -34.12 7.47
CA VAL A 487 -16.19 -33.09 8.07
C VAL A 487 -16.77 -32.78 9.44
N VAL A 488 -15.94 -32.73 10.47
CA VAL A 488 -16.35 -32.31 11.81
C VAL A 488 -15.59 -31.05 12.18
N ASP A 489 -16.24 -30.17 12.92
CA ASP A 489 -15.60 -28.98 13.48
C ASP A 489 -14.68 -29.35 14.67
N CYS A 490 -13.99 -28.37 15.27
CA CYS A 490 -13.08 -28.66 16.38
C CYS A 490 -13.77 -29.14 17.67
N LEU A 491 -15.11 -29.10 17.76
CA LEU A 491 -15.91 -29.72 18.83
C LEU A 491 -16.40 -31.12 18.45
N ASN A 492 -15.94 -31.67 17.33
CA ASN A 492 -16.40 -32.93 16.73
C ASN A 492 -17.88 -32.90 16.30
N GLN A 493 -18.44 -31.72 16.03
CA GLN A 493 -19.79 -31.61 15.47
C GLN A 493 -19.72 -31.74 13.94
N PRO A 494 -20.43 -32.70 13.33
CA PRO A 494 -20.48 -32.84 11.88
C PRO A 494 -20.95 -31.55 11.22
N TYR A 495 -20.14 -31.05 10.29
CA TYR A 495 -20.31 -29.79 9.60
C TYR A 495 -20.63 -28.66 10.58
N GLY A 496 -19.98 -28.60 11.75
CA GLY A 496 -20.21 -27.54 12.72
C GLY A 496 -19.51 -26.23 12.33
N SER A 497 -19.63 -25.22 13.19
CA SER A 497 -19.05 -23.89 12.97
C SER A 497 -17.88 -23.57 13.89
N ALA A 498 -17.51 -24.48 14.81
CA ALA A 498 -16.43 -24.21 15.74
C ALA A 498 -15.07 -24.29 15.04
N LEU A 499 -14.32 -23.20 15.10
CA LEU A 499 -12.95 -23.13 14.59
C LEU A 499 -11.97 -23.01 15.77
N PRO A 500 -10.77 -23.60 15.69
CA PRO A 500 -9.71 -23.27 16.63
C PRO A 500 -9.32 -21.80 16.48
N ASP A 501 -9.03 -21.15 17.61
CA ASP A 501 -8.32 -19.88 17.59
C ASP A 501 -6.86 -20.10 17.18
N CYS A 502 -6.11 -19.01 17.04
CA CYS A 502 -4.72 -19.05 16.61
C CYS A 502 -3.77 -19.76 17.59
N THR A 503 -4.22 -20.08 18.82
CA THR A 503 -3.49 -20.89 19.81
C THR A 503 -3.86 -22.38 19.75
N GLY A 504 -4.85 -22.74 18.93
CA GLY A 504 -5.39 -24.09 18.79
C GLY A 504 -6.56 -24.38 19.74
N ALA A 505 -7.07 -23.41 20.48
CA ALA A 505 -8.22 -23.60 21.36
C ALA A 505 -9.53 -23.47 20.58
N CYS A 506 -10.35 -24.53 20.58
CA CYS A 506 -11.63 -24.55 19.86
C CYS A 506 -12.63 -23.51 20.40
N ASN A 507 -13.18 -22.65 19.53
CA ASN A 507 -13.96 -21.45 19.90
C ASN A 507 -13.24 -20.59 20.96
N GLY A 508 -11.91 -20.55 20.90
CA GLY A 508 -11.12 -19.76 21.81
C GLY A 508 -11.27 -18.25 21.55
N PRO A 509 -11.01 -17.41 22.57
CA PRO A 509 -11.22 -15.97 22.48
C PRO A 509 -10.06 -15.24 21.78
N VAL A 510 -8.94 -15.91 21.53
CA VAL A 510 -7.72 -15.28 21.00
C VAL A 510 -7.91 -15.00 19.51
N LYS A 511 -7.49 -13.82 19.05
CA LYS A 511 -7.61 -13.42 17.64
C LYS A 511 -6.24 -13.30 17.01
N THR A 512 -6.10 -13.79 15.79
CA THR A 512 -4.93 -13.50 14.96
C THR A 512 -4.83 -11.98 14.73
N GLY A 513 -3.67 -11.38 15.02
CA GLY A 513 -3.42 -9.94 14.92
C GLY A 513 -3.77 -9.11 16.16
N ASP A 514 -4.33 -9.70 17.22
CA ASP A 514 -4.45 -9.08 18.55
C ASP A 514 -3.17 -9.34 19.35
N VAL A 515 -2.20 -8.45 19.18
CA VAL A 515 -0.82 -8.63 19.68
C VAL A 515 -0.70 -8.22 21.14
N ASN A 516 -1.58 -7.33 21.61
CA ASN A 516 -1.63 -6.90 23.01
C ASN A 516 -2.48 -7.80 23.92
N GLU A 517 -3.14 -8.81 23.35
CA GLU A 517 -3.99 -9.80 24.01
C GLU A 517 -5.19 -9.19 24.78
N ASN A 518 -5.71 -8.06 24.32
CA ASN A 518 -6.84 -7.39 24.98
C ASN A 518 -8.22 -7.83 24.47
N GLY A 519 -8.26 -8.70 23.46
CA GLY A 519 -9.46 -9.23 22.82
C GLY A 519 -9.93 -8.44 21.59
N ALA A 520 -9.23 -7.37 21.20
CA ALA A 520 -9.57 -6.50 20.09
C ALA A 520 -8.45 -6.45 19.04
N GLN A 521 -8.85 -6.26 17.79
CA GLN A 521 -7.95 -6.08 16.66
C GLN A 521 -7.98 -4.59 16.28
N GLU A 522 -7.00 -3.81 16.74
CA GLU A 522 -7.03 -2.34 16.69
C GLU A 522 -5.71 -1.72 16.21
N ILE A 523 -5.67 -0.38 16.08
CA ILE A 523 -4.45 0.33 15.63
C ILE A 523 -3.27 0.14 16.56
N SER A 524 -3.48 -0.06 17.88
CA SER A 524 -2.35 -0.35 18.76
C SER A 524 -1.65 -1.66 18.41
N ASP A 525 -2.35 -2.64 17.83
CA ASP A 525 -1.72 -3.87 17.36
C ASP A 525 -0.84 -3.60 16.13
N ALA A 526 -1.35 -2.83 15.17
CA ALA A 526 -0.56 -2.38 14.01
C ALA A 526 0.71 -1.61 14.44
N GLN A 527 0.64 -0.82 15.52
CA GLN A 527 1.79 -0.14 16.11
C GLN A 527 2.77 -1.10 16.78
N MET A 528 2.27 -2.14 17.45
CA MET A 528 3.10 -3.20 18.02
C MET A 528 3.85 -3.98 16.95
N TYR A 529 3.22 -4.30 15.83
CA TYR A 529 3.91 -4.90 14.68
C TYR A 529 5.11 -4.05 14.23
N VAL A 530 4.91 -2.74 14.02
CA VAL A 530 6.02 -1.84 13.64
C VAL A 530 7.13 -1.82 14.69
N ASN A 531 6.79 -1.80 15.98
CA ASN A 531 7.78 -1.87 17.05
C ASN A 531 8.58 -3.18 17.01
N MET A 532 7.92 -4.32 16.76
CA MET A 532 8.58 -5.63 16.65
C MET A 532 9.50 -5.71 15.43
N ILE A 533 9.06 -5.15 14.30
CA ILE A 533 9.85 -5.10 13.06
C ILE A 533 11.12 -4.28 13.26
N ILE A 534 11.03 -3.15 13.96
CA ILE A 534 12.16 -2.25 14.25
C ILE A 534 13.07 -2.80 15.34
N GLY A 535 12.49 -3.45 16.37
CA GLY A 535 13.21 -4.11 17.46
C GLY A 535 13.94 -5.37 17.03
N ASN A 536 13.59 -5.93 15.86
CA ASN A 536 14.10 -7.20 15.35
C ASN A 536 13.87 -8.38 16.31
N ASP A 537 12.72 -8.35 16.99
CA ASP A 537 12.23 -9.32 17.97
C ASP A 537 10.93 -10.02 17.54
N ALA A 538 10.48 -9.78 16.30
CA ALA A 538 9.30 -10.40 15.75
C ALA A 538 9.48 -11.92 15.53
N THR A 539 8.50 -12.71 15.95
CA THR A 539 8.44 -14.16 15.72
C THR A 539 7.12 -14.49 15.03
N ALA A 540 7.19 -15.07 13.84
CA ALA A 540 6.00 -15.51 13.12
C ALA A 540 5.37 -16.71 13.82
N THR A 541 4.09 -16.57 14.17
CA THR A 541 3.22 -17.61 14.74
C THR A 541 1.85 -17.50 14.08
N PRO A 542 0.97 -18.51 14.16
CA PRO A 542 -0.39 -18.40 13.63
C PRO A 542 -1.22 -17.24 14.20
N CYS A 543 -0.83 -16.68 15.35
CA CYS A 543 -1.47 -15.50 15.95
C CYS A 543 -0.91 -14.17 15.43
N THR A 544 0.27 -14.16 14.84
CA THR A 544 1.00 -12.93 14.50
C THR A 544 1.29 -12.81 13.01
N ASP A 545 1.37 -13.91 12.27
CA ASP A 545 1.58 -13.92 10.83
C ASP A 545 0.23 -13.78 10.12
N LEU A 546 -0.03 -12.61 9.55
CA LEU A 546 -1.34 -12.22 9.02
C LEU A 546 -1.52 -12.58 7.55
N ASN A 547 -0.45 -12.93 6.85
CA ASN A 547 -0.48 -13.37 5.45
C ASN A 547 0.03 -14.81 5.26
N ASP A 548 0.41 -15.50 6.34
CA ASP A 548 0.88 -16.90 6.38
C ASP A 548 2.10 -17.14 5.48
N ASP A 549 3.03 -16.18 5.47
CA ASP A 549 4.27 -16.25 4.68
C ASP A 549 5.51 -16.67 5.51
N GLY A 550 5.35 -16.80 6.83
CA GLY A 550 6.37 -17.20 7.78
C GLY A 550 7.29 -16.07 8.25
N VAL A 551 7.01 -14.81 7.91
CA VAL A 551 7.77 -13.63 8.35
C VAL A 551 6.84 -12.54 8.87
N ILE A 552 7.36 -11.66 9.73
CA ILE A 552 6.61 -10.49 10.19
C ILE A 552 7.22 -9.25 9.55
N THR A 553 6.44 -8.55 8.73
CA THR A 553 6.88 -7.38 7.96
C THR A 553 5.87 -6.25 8.04
N VAL A 554 6.15 -5.13 7.36
CA VAL A 554 5.18 -4.02 7.22
C VAL A 554 3.85 -4.48 6.61
N THR A 555 3.81 -5.64 5.94
CA THR A 555 2.59 -6.26 5.43
C THR A 555 1.60 -6.58 6.56
N ASP A 556 2.04 -7.24 7.64
CA ASP A 556 1.20 -7.54 8.79
C ASP A 556 0.67 -6.28 9.46
N ALA A 557 1.55 -5.30 9.64
CA ALA A 557 1.17 -4.00 10.21
C ALA A 557 0.10 -3.31 9.35
N ALA A 558 0.25 -3.34 8.02
CA ALA A 558 -0.69 -2.73 7.08
C ALA A 558 -2.02 -3.49 7.01
N LEU A 559 -1.98 -4.82 7.06
CA LEU A 559 -3.15 -5.68 7.13
C LEU A 559 -3.98 -5.44 8.39
N MET A 560 -3.33 -5.25 9.55
CA MET A 560 -4.00 -4.86 10.79
C MET A 560 -4.58 -3.45 10.74
N ALA A 561 -3.82 -2.47 10.21
CA ALA A 561 -4.33 -1.12 10.05
C ALA A 561 -5.57 -1.09 9.12
N ASN A 562 -5.50 -1.84 8.02
CA ASN A 562 -6.61 -2.00 7.08
C ASN A 562 -7.83 -2.68 7.73
N CYS A 563 -7.63 -3.73 8.52
CA CYS A 563 -8.69 -4.37 9.32
C CYS A 563 -9.43 -3.34 10.19
N ASN A 564 -8.70 -2.61 11.03
CA ASN A 564 -9.29 -1.64 11.95
C ASN A 564 -10.03 -0.52 11.20
N ASN A 565 -9.43 0.05 10.16
CA ASN A 565 -10.04 1.17 9.43
C ASN A 565 -11.34 0.76 8.74
N ARG A 566 -11.36 -0.42 8.12
CA ARG A 566 -12.56 -0.96 7.49
C ARG A 566 -13.62 -1.27 8.52
N GLN A 567 -13.25 -1.87 9.65
CA GLN A 567 -14.17 -2.13 10.76
C GLN A 567 -14.77 -0.84 11.32
N ALA A 568 -13.96 0.19 11.60
CA ALA A 568 -14.44 1.46 12.12
C ALA A 568 -15.40 2.19 11.15
N ASN A 569 -15.11 2.14 9.84
CA ASN A 569 -16.01 2.70 8.82
C ASN A 569 -17.29 1.88 8.67
N HIS A 570 -17.19 0.55 8.72
CA HIS A 570 -18.34 -0.35 8.65
C HIS A 570 -19.26 -0.19 9.87
N ASP A 571 -18.71 -0.04 11.07
CA ASP A 571 -19.48 0.05 12.32
C ASP A 571 -20.23 1.38 12.48
N GLN A 572 -19.91 2.39 11.66
CA GLN A 572 -20.70 3.63 11.57
C GLN A 572 -22.00 3.46 10.77
N GLN A 573 -22.15 2.38 10.00
CA GLN A 573 -23.36 2.10 9.23
C GLN A 573 -24.32 1.22 10.05
N PRO A 574 -25.62 1.56 10.11
CA PRO A 574 -26.61 0.67 10.71
C PRO A 574 -26.88 -0.53 9.79
N HIS A 575 -26.35 -1.69 10.13
CA HIS A 575 -26.65 -2.98 9.50
C HIS A 575 -27.26 -3.97 10.49
N LEU A 576 -28.11 -4.86 9.98
CA LEU A 576 -28.57 -6.06 10.71
C LEU A 576 -27.53 -7.18 10.57
N VAL A 577 -26.66 -7.07 9.57
CA VAL A 577 -25.63 -8.02 9.20
C VAL A 577 -24.25 -7.42 9.49
N HIS A 578 -23.60 -7.90 10.55
CA HIS A 578 -22.21 -7.55 10.92
C HIS A 578 -21.27 -8.58 10.29
N TYR A 579 -20.51 -8.22 9.25
CA TYR A 579 -19.54 -9.09 8.58
C TYR A 579 -18.21 -8.36 8.35
N HIS A 580 -17.11 -8.94 8.83
CA HIS A 580 -15.79 -8.29 8.87
C HIS A 580 -14.73 -9.17 8.19
N PRO A 581 -14.73 -9.26 6.85
CA PRO A 581 -13.73 -10.06 6.15
C PRO A 581 -12.32 -9.48 6.31
N TRP A 582 -12.20 -8.17 6.55
CA TRP A 582 -10.90 -7.48 6.65
C TRP A 582 -10.07 -7.88 7.85
N CYS A 583 -10.69 -8.43 8.89
CA CYS A 583 -10.02 -8.88 10.11
C CYS A 583 -9.91 -10.41 10.19
N SER A 584 -10.33 -11.11 9.13
CA SER A 584 -10.22 -12.55 9.00
C SER A 584 -8.88 -12.88 8.35
N PHE A 585 -7.91 -13.30 9.18
CA PHE A 585 -6.56 -13.67 8.77
C PHE A 585 -6.40 -15.20 8.70
N PRO A 586 -5.48 -15.73 7.86
CA PRO A 586 -4.53 -14.99 7.03
C PRO A 586 -5.15 -14.43 5.73
N ARG A 587 -4.63 -13.29 5.25
CA ARG A 587 -4.99 -12.67 3.97
C ARG A 587 -3.82 -11.86 3.41
N GLY A 588 -3.95 -11.41 2.16
CA GLY A 588 -2.90 -10.67 1.44
C GLY A 588 -2.34 -11.49 0.28
N TYR A 589 -1.83 -10.80 -0.74
CA TYR A 589 -1.23 -11.41 -1.91
C TYR A 589 -0.21 -10.48 -2.55
N LEU A 590 0.60 -11.03 -3.48
CA LEU A 590 1.49 -10.23 -4.32
C LEU A 590 0.74 -9.65 -5.53
N SER A 591 0.53 -8.35 -5.52
CA SER A 591 0.00 -7.60 -6.65
C SER A 591 1.10 -7.40 -7.72
N ILE A 592 1.11 -8.30 -8.71
CA ILE A 592 2.01 -8.20 -9.87
C ILE A 592 1.80 -6.99 -10.81
N PRO A 593 0.61 -6.36 -10.95
CA PRO A 593 0.49 -5.12 -11.72
C PRO A 593 1.09 -3.91 -10.99
N ASP A 594 1.13 -3.97 -9.65
CA ASP A 594 1.63 -2.88 -8.82
C ASP A 594 3.14 -2.97 -8.69
N THR A 595 3.83 -1.92 -9.16
CA THR A 595 5.28 -1.83 -9.13
C THR A 595 5.73 -0.58 -8.38
N VAL A 596 6.75 -0.74 -7.53
CA VAL A 596 7.36 0.37 -6.78
C VAL A 596 8.87 0.24 -6.82
N ASP A 597 9.54 1.28 -7.33
CA ASP A 597 11.00 1.35 -7.36
C ASP A 597 11.51 2.32 -6.29
N LEU A 598 12.57 1.92 -5.58
CA LEU A 598 13.34 2.80 -4.69
C LEU A 598 14.73 3.10 -5.28
N THR A 599 15.22 4.30 -5.05
CA THR A 599 16.58 4.71 -5.42
C THR A 599 17.19 5.63 -4.37
N ILE A 600 18.52 5.73 -4.35
CA ILE A 600 19.21 6.77 -3.57
C ILE A 600 19.09 8.10 -4.32
N GLY A 601 18.56 9.10 -3.63
CA GLY A 601 18.43 10.47 -4.13
C GLY A 601 19.63 11.34 -3.77
N ALA A 602 19.39 12.33 -2.89
CA ALA A 602 20.43 13.26 -2.44
C ALA A 602 21.28 12.66 -1.30
N PHE A 603 22.56 13.05 -1.23
CA PHE A 603 23.46 12.71 -0.13
C PHE A 603 24.24 13.94 0.30
N ASP A 604 24.24 14.25 1.60
CA ASP A 604 24.97 15.37 2.17
C ASP A 604 25.77 14.89 3.40
N PRO A 605 27.10 14.70 3.24
CA PRO A 605 27.94 14.23 4.33
C PRO A 605 28.13 15.27 5.44
N ASN A 606 27.97 16.56 5.13
CA ASN A 606 28.11 17.65 6.11
C ASN A 606 26.83 17.82 6.91
N GLY A 607 25.67 17.71 6.25
CA GLY A 607 24.35 17.66 6.90
C GLY A 607 24.01 16.33 7.55
N GLN A 608 24.85 15.29 7.37
CA GLN A 608 24.68 13.93 7.86
C GLN A 608 23.35 13.28 7.46
N TYR A 609 22.97 13.40 6.18
CA TYR A 609 21.77 12.74 5.67
C TYR A 609 21.92 12.14 4.28
N VAL A 610 21.06 11.17 4.00
CA VAL A 610 20.78 10.62 2.66
C VAL A 610 19.27 10.59 2.44
N ASP A 611 18.84 10.98 1.24
CA ASP A 611 17.44 10.96 0.82
C ASP A 611 17.18 9.71 -0.01
N ILE A 612 16.03 9.06 0.23
CA ILE A 612 15.51 7.95 -0.56
C ILE A 612 14.41 8.50 -1.45
N TRP A 613 14.41 8.12 -2.71
CA TRP A 613 13.38 8.50 -3.68
C TRP A 613 12.56 7.27 -4.10
N VAL A 614 11.31 7.52 -4.46
CA VAL A 614 10.32 6.49 -4.83
C VAL A 614 9.74 6.78 -6.21
N LYS A 615 9.42 5.73 -6.95
CA LYS A 615 8.57 5.77 -8.14
C LYS A 615 7.52 4.67 -8.04
N ASN A 616 6.26 5.06 -7.93
CA ASN A 616 5.10 4.18 -7.76
C ASN A 616 4.00 4.56 -8.75
N SER A 617 4.30 4.44 -10.06
CA SER A 617 3.37 4.86 -11.10
C SER A 617 2.12 3.98 -11.20
N ALA A 618 2.21 2.71 -10.75
CA ALA A 618 1.13 1.74 -10.86
C ALA A 618 0.11 1.84 -9.70
N CYS A 619 0.57 2.13 -8.48
CA CYS A 619 -0.25 2.06 -7.29
C CYS A 619 0.05 3.15 -6.26
N ARG A 620 -0.95 3.47 -5.44
CA ARG A 620 -0.73 4.20 -4.19
C ARG A 620 -0.12 3.25 -3.17
N THR A 621 0.76 3.76 -2.32
CA THR A 621 1.52 2.91 -1.37
C THR A 621 1.22 3.34 0.06
N MET A 622 0.90 2.38 0.93
CA MET A 622 0.57 2.68 2.33
C MET A 622 1.67 2.28 3.31
N GLY A 623 2.60 1.42 2.91
CA GLY A 623 3.68 0.95 3.77
C GLY A 623 4.95 0.55 3.01
N PHE A 624 6.09 0.73 3.66
CA PHE A 624 7.43 0.46 3.16
C PHE A 624 8.30 -0.14 4.27
N GLU A 625 9.07 -1.17 3.95
CA GLU A 625 10.12 -1.71 4.79
C GLU A 625 11.37 -2.01 3.96
N PHE A 626 12.48 -1.37 4.30
CA PHE A 626 13.76 -1.60 3.66
C PHE A 626 14.92 -1.43 4.66
N THR A 627 16.07 -1.99 4.31
CA THR A 627 17.28 -1.95 5.13
C THR A 627 18.38 -1.16 4.42
N MET A 628 19.09 -0.32 5.17
CA MET A 628 20.27 0.40 4.70
C MET A 628 21.57 -0.33 5.05
N SER A 629 22.64 -0.09 4.31
CA SER A 629 24.00 -0.45 4.69
C SER A 629 24.94 0.74 4.53
N GLY A 630 26.03 0.77 5.29
CA GLY A 630 27.05 1.82 5.19
C GLY A 630 26.79 3.07 6.04
N LEU A 631 25.72 3.07 6.84
CA LEU A 631 25.39 4.10 7.83
C LEU A 631 24.67 3.49 9.05
N THR A 632 24.56 4.25 10.14
CA THR A 632 23.68 3.96 11.28
C THR A 632 22.63 5.07 11.42
N ILE A 633 21.36 4.69 11.52
CA ILE A 633 20.22 5.63 11.44
C ILE A 633 20.09 6.43 12.74
N GLN A 634 20.01 7.75 12.62
CA GLN A 634 19.64 8.66 13.71
C GLN A 634 18.15 8.93 13.70
N SER A 635 17.58 9.28 12.54
CA SER A 635 16.15 9.55 12.39
C SER A 635 15.72 9.43 10.93
N VAL A 636 14.42 9.25 10.72
CA VAL A 636 13.81 9.23 9.37
C VAL A 636 12.72 10.30 9.33
N THR A 637 12.70 11.11 8.28
CA THR A 637 11.72 12.21 8.10
C THR A 637 11.04 12.09 6.75
N ASN A 638 9.74 12.37 6.69
CA ASN A 638 9.01 12.44 5.43
C ASN A 638 9.54 13.59 4.55
N LEU A 639 9.76 13.33 3.27
CA LEU A 639 10.04 14.39 2.28
C LEU A 639 8.93 14.58 1.26
N ASP A 640 7.95 13.67 1.21
CA ASP A 640 6.89 13.73 0.22
C ASP A 640 5.71 14.58 0.71
N PRO A 641 5.45 15.74 0.07
CA PRO A 641 4.31 16.60 0.43
C PRO A 641 2.97 16.07 -0.08
N GLN A 642 2.95 15.03 -0.93
CA GLN A 642 1.75 14.42 -1.51
C GLN A 642 1.28 13.18 -0.73
N VAL A 643 1.72 13.01 0.51
CA VAL A 643 1.09 12.05 1.44
C VAL A 643 -0.33 12.53 1.74
N GLN A 644 -1.31 11.69 1.40
CA GLN A 644 -2.69 11.91 1.82
C GLN A 644 -2.86 11.33 3.22
N GLY A 645 -2.81 12.20 4.24
CA GLY A 645 -2.98 11.88 5.66
C GLY A 645 -1.66 11.70 6.43
N ASP A 646 -1.61 10.78 7.40
CA ASP A 646 -0.48 10.62 8.32
C ASP A 646 0.35 9.37 7.97
N LEU A 647 1.54 9.58 7.37
CA LEU A 647 2.55 8.55 7.17
C LEU A 647 3.61 8.68 8.27
N LEU A 648 3.70 7.69 9.14
CA LEU A 648 4.70 7.64 10.19
C LEU A 648 5.96 6.97 9.67
N TRP A 649 7.09 7.55 10.04
CA TRP A 649 8.42 7.08 9.70
C TRP A 649 9.13 6.65 10.96
N ALA A 650 9.62 5.42 10.95
CA ALA A 650 10.31 4.85 12.09
C ALA A 650 11.56 4.11 11.63
N GLY A 651 12.61 4.23 12.43
CA GLY A 651 13.87 3.51 12.22
C GLY A 651 14.51 3.27 13.57
N ALA A 652 15.19 2.13 13.72
CA ALA A 652 15.88 1.83 14.96
C ALA A 652 17.02 2.82 15.15
N LEU A 653 17.05 3.53 16.29
CA LEU A 653 18.14 4.45 16.64
C LEU A 653 19.46 3.66 16.70
N GLY A 654 20.43 4.01 15.86
CA GLY A 654 21.69 3.29 15.69
C GLY A 654 21.59 2.02 14.84
N GLY A 655 20.38 1.64 14.38
CA GLY A 655 20.14 0.49 13.51
C GLY A 655 20.17 0.87 12.02
N THR A 656 19.65 -0.02 11.18
CA THR A 656 19.69 0.10 9.70
C THR A 656 18.33 -0.06 9.01
N LYS A 657 17.29 -0.45 9.74
CA LYS A 657 15.96 -0.69 9.20
C LYS A 657 15.14 0.60 9.15
N VAL A 658 14.44 0.81 8.05
CA VAL A 658 13.45 1.89 7.86
C VAL A 658 12.09 1.25 7.64
N VAL A 659 11.10 1.71 8.40
CA VAL A 659 9.69 1.37 8.23
C VAL A 659 8.90 2.66 8.06
N GLY A 660 8.09 2.72 7.02
CA GLY A 660 7.08 3.77 6.83
C GLY A 660 5.71 3.11 6.78
N ILE A 661 4.71 3.62 7.52
CA ILE A 661 3.33 3.10 7.44
C ILE A 661 2.29 4.20 7.69
N CYS A 662 1.18 4.10 6.97
CA CYS A 662 -0.03 4.88 7.18
C CYS A 662 -1.03 4.10 8.03
N TYR A 663 -1.40 4.61 9.21
CA TYR A 663 -2.41 3.95 10.05
C TYR A 663 -3.86 4.34 9.73
N ASN A 664 -4.11 5.52 9.14
CA ASN A 664 -5.46 6.08 8.98
C ASN A 664 -5.89 6.17 7.51
N ASP A 665 -6.29 5.07 6.87
CA ASP A 665 -6.76 4.98 5.46
C ASP A 665 -6.06 5.96 4.49
N SER A 666 -4.76 6.13 4.70
CA SER A 666 -3.88 7.15 4.14
C SER A 666 -2.89 6.46 3.23
N SER A 667 -2.39 7.17 2.22
CA SER A 667 -1.38 6.60 1.32
C SER A 667 -0.54 7.66 0.65
N LEU A 668 0.65 7.25 0.25
CA LEU A 668 1.49 7.97 -0.70
C LEU A 668 0.79 8.01 -2.06
N ALA A 669 0.70 9.22 -2.64
CA ALA A 669 0.19 9.40 -3.99
C ALA A 669 1.06 8.67 -5.04
N LYS A 670 0.53 8.49 -6.26
CA LYS A 670 1.28 7.90 -7.37
C LYS A 670 2.30 8.91 -7.91
N HIS A 671 3.53 8.45 -8.15
CA HIS A 671 4.59 9.23 -8.79
C HIS A 671 5.03 8.57 -10.09
N THR A 672 4.84 9.26 -11.22
CA THR A 672 5.23 8.75 -12.56
C THR A 672 6.74 8.70 -12.79
N GLY A 673 7.51 9.44 -11.98
CA GLY A 673 8.97 9.44 -11.93
C GLY A 673 9.47 9.47 -10.49
N PHE A 674 10.79 9.34 -10.31
CA PHE A 674 11.38 9.35 -8.97
C PHE A 674 11.13 10.69 -8.25
N SER A 675 10.54 10.60 -7.06
CA SER A 675 10.20 11.73 -6.19
C SER A 675 10.77 11.50 -4.78
N PRO A 676 11.12 12.56 -4.01
CA PRO A 676 11.63 12.39 -2.65
C PRO A 676 10.63 11.71 -1.72
N LEU A 677 11.01 10.55 -1.17
CA LEU A 677 10.20 9.77 -0.24
C LEU A 677 10.51 10.16 1.21
N CYS A 678 11.75 9.92 1.65
CA CYS A 678 12.16 10.19 3.01
C CYS A 678 13.64 10.60 3.10
N ARG A 679 13.97 11.30 4.19
CA ARG A 679 15.33 11.65 4.60
C ARG A 679 15.76 10.77 5.75
N ILE A 680 16.91 10.14 5.63
CA ILE A 680 17.58 9.39 6.69
C ILE A 680 18.74 10.23 7.20
N ASN A 681 18.60 10.77 8.41
CA ASN A 681 19.74 11.35 9.13
C ASN A 681 20.52 10.21 9.78
N TYR A 682 21.85 10.28 9.79
CA TYR A 682 22.70 9.20 10.30
C TYR A 682 23.70 9.70 11.36
N PHE A 683 24.08 8.82 12.28
CA PHE A 683 25.14 9.14 13.27
C PHE A 683 26.52 9.11 12.62
N GLU A 684 26.84 7.99 11.96
CA GLU A 684 28.14 7.79 11.31
C GLU A 684 28.00 6.95 10.04
N LEU A 685 29.04 7.01 9.20
CA LEU A 685 29.20 6.15 8.04
C LEU A 685 30.00 4.92 8.44
N THR A 686 29.46 3.74 8.16
CA THR A 686 30.08 2.45 8.51
C THR A 686 30.78 1.79 7.32
N GLY A 687 30.70 2.40 6.12
CA GLY A 687 31.30 1.87 4.90
C GLY A 687 31.66 2.93 3.85
N ALA A 688 32.42 2.50 2.83
CA ALA A 688 32.79 3.31 1.68
C ALA A 688 31.64 3.54 0.68
N GLN A 689 30.51 2.85 0.90
CA GLN A 689 29.27 2.97 0.14
C GLN A 689 28.10 3.00 1.11
N ILE A 690 27.11 3.84 0.80
CA ILE A 690 25.77 3.74 1.40
C ILE A 690 24.89 3.04 0.37
N CYS A 691 24.13 2.04 0.81
CA CYS A 691 23.19 1.35 -0.07
C CYS A 691 21.83 1.13 0.58
N ILE A 692 20.79 1.07 -0.23
CA ILE A 692 19.57 0.32 0.07
C ILE A 692 19.95 -1.16 -0.08
N ALA A 693 20.14 -1.85 1.04
CA ALA A 693 20.67 -3.21 1.07
C ALA A 693 19.62 -4.25 0.63
N SER A 694 18.38 -4.06 1.06
CA SER A 694 17.24 -4.89 0.67
C SER A 694 15.93 -4.14 0.89
N ILE A 695 14.91 -4.51 0.11
CA ILE A 695 13.52 -4.20 0.40
C ILE A 695 12.94 -5.47 1.02
N GLN A 696 12.41 -5.36 2.23
CA GLN A 696 11.73 -6.48 2.87
C GLN A 696 10.32 -6.61 2.28
N ASP A 697 9.56 -5.51 2.32
CA ASP A 697 8.23 -5.42 1.71
C ASP A 697 7.82 -3.98 1.41
N ILE A 698 6.96 -3.82 0.40
CA ILE A 698 6.23 -2.59 0.12
C ILE A 698 4.77 -2.99 -0.14
N VAL A 699 3.82 -2.22 0.37
CA VAL A 699 2.39 -2.55 0.29
C VAL A 699 1.55 -1.43 -0.31
N ASN A 700 0.64 -1.80 -1.21
CA ASN A 700 -0.29 -0.88 -1.85
C ASN A 700 -1.39 -0.42 -0.87
N ASN A 701 -2.27 0.49 -1.30
CA ASN A 701 -3.38 1.01 -0.49
C ASN A 701 -4.41 -0.08 -0.05
N GLY A 702 -4.38 -1.26 -0.65
CA GLY A 702 -5.17 -2.42 -0.25
C GLY A 702 -4.50 -3.31 0.80
N ALA A 703 -3.33 -2.90 1.33
CA ALA A 703 -2.47 -3.69 2.21
C ALA A 703 -1.93 -5.00 1.57
N ASN A 704 -1.75 -5.02 0.25
CA ASN A 704 -1.18 -6.14 -0.49
C ASN A 704 0.26 -5.84 -0.92
N ASN A 705 1.12 -6.85 -0.93
CA ASN A 705 2.51 -6.73 -1.39
C ASN A 705 2.55 -6.29 -2.85
N VAL A 706 3.59 -5.55 -3.22
CA VAL A 706 3.83 -5.11 -4.60
C VAL A 706 5.12 -5.70 -5.15
N VAL A 707 5.30 -5.64 -6.46
CA VAL A 707 6.59 -5.95 -7.08
C VAL A 707 7.52 -4.76 -6.85
N ALA A 708 8.39 -4.88 -5.84
CA ALA A 708 9.33 -3.85 -5.46
C ALA A 708 10.72 -4.07 -6.10
N SER A 709 11.40 -2.98 -6.47
CA SER A 709 12.77 -3.05 -6.99
C SER A 709 13.66 -1.92 -6.49
N ILE A 710 14.98 -2.14 -6.53
CA ILE A 710 15.99 -1.14 -6.20
C ILE A 710 16.69 -0.73 -7.51
N VAL A 711 16.62 0.55 -7.84
CA VAL A 711 17.29 1.15 -9.01
C VAL A 711 18.42 2.05 -8.49
N ASP A 712 19.65 1.85 -8.97
CA ASP A 712 20.82 2.66 -8.56
C ASP A 712 20.95 2.81 -7.02
N GLY A 713 20.70 1.73 -6.29
CA GLY A 713 20.55 1.76 -4.83
C GLY A 713 21.81 1.94 -4.01
N CYS A 714 22.95 2.31 -4.61
CA CYS A 714 24.22 2.46 -3.91
C CYS A 714 24.93 3.75 -4.34
N LEU A 715 25.52 4.46 -3.37
CA LEU A 715 26.31 5.66 -3.58
C LEU A 715 27.66 5.55 -2.85
N ASN A 716 28.76 5.93 -3.52
CA ASN A 716 30.09 5.96 -2.93
C ASN A 716 30.23 7.19 -2.01
N THR A 717 30.66 6.98 -0.76
CA THR A 717 30.83 8.06 0.23
C THR A 717 32.13 8.86 0.05
N GLY A 718 33.04 8.36 -0.79
CA GLY A 718 34.11 9.12 -1.44
C GLY A 718 35.26 9.66 -0.56
N ASN A 719 35.01 10.28 0.59
CA ASN A 719 36.01 11.09 1.32
C ASN A 719 35.79 11.11 2.84
N ALA A 720 35.80 9.98 3.55
CA ALA A 720 35.83 9.99 5.01
C ALA A 720 36.85 8.99 5.58
N VAL A 721 37.64 9.45 6.56
CA VAL A 721 38.52 8.60 7.37
C VAL A 721 38.32 8.86 8.86
N ALA A 722 38.48 7.85 9.72
CA ALA A 722 38.29 7.96 11.16
C ALA A 722 39.61 7.78 11.94
N ALA A 723 39.79 8.53 13.02
CA ALA A 723 40.94 8.43 13.91
C ALA A 723 40.56 8.62 15.39
N ASP A 724 41.15 7.79 16.26
CA ASP A 724 41.06 7.89 17.72
C ASP A 724 42.34 8.55 18.23
N ILE A 725 42.28 9.85 18.48
CA ILE A 725 43.47 10.65 18.78
C ILE A 725 43.48 11.02 20.26
N LYS A 726 44.62 10.84 20.92
CA LYS A 726 44.82 11.22 22.32
C LYS A 726 45.94 12.24 22.48
N VAL A 727 45.71 13.31 23.23
CA VAL A 727 46.70 14.35 23.53
C VAL A 727 46.48 14.95 24.91
N LEU A 728 47.55 15.37 25.59
CA LEU A 728 47.46 16.14 26.83
C LEU A 728 48.06 17.54 26.62
N LEU A 729 47.47 18.53 27.26
CA LEU A 729 47.94 19.92 27.26
C LEU A 729 48.62 20.22 28.59
N GLU A 730 49.83 20.77 28.57
CA GLU A 730 50.57 21.09 29.78
C GLU A 730 49.81 22.07 30.70
N GLY A 731 49.19 23.11 30.13
CA GLY A 731 48.52 24.17 30.87
C GLY A 731 47.52 23.66 31.91
N PRO A 732 46.48 22.92 31.49
CA PRO A 732 45.47 22.38 32.40
C PRO A 732 45.90 21.07 33.09
N TYR A 733 47.09 20.52 32.83
CA TYR A 733 47.46 19.20 33.36
C TYR A 733 47.61 19.19 34.89
N GLN A 734 46.86 18.30 35.56
CA GLN A 734 46.83 18.19 37.03
C GLN A 734 47.55 16.93 37.57
N GLY A 735 48.13 16.10 36.69
CA GLY A 735 48.73 14.82 37.06
C GLY A 735 47.85 13.61 36.74
N ALA A 736 48.42 12.41 36.86
CA ALA A 736 47.75 11.12 36.64
C ALA A 736 47.03 10.98 35.28
N GLY A 737 47.51 11.67 34.24
CA GLY A 737 46.88 11.63 32.90
C GLY A 737 45.61 12.47 32.76
N MET A 738 45.32 13.37 33.70
CA MET A 738 44.10 14.19 33.70
C MET A 738 44.39 15.69 33.56
N MET A 739 43.51 16.38 32.84
CA MET A 739 43.47 17.83 32.69
C MET A 739 42.33 18.45 33.52
N ASP A 740 42.43 19.75 33.80
CA ASP A 740 41.39 20.58 34.40
C ASP A 740 40.39 21.05 33.33
N ASP A 741 39.10 21.11 33.67
CA ASP A 741 38.00 21.54 32.80
C ASP A 741 37.36 22.88 33.25
N ALA A 742 38.16 23.78 33.82
CA ALA A 742 37.75 25.09 34.30
C ALA A 742 36.99 25.91 33.25
N LEU A 743 37.39 25.87 31.97
CA LEU A 743 36.68 26.58 30.90
C LEU A 743 35.24 26.12 30.74
N ARG A 744 35.00 24.80 30.79
CA ARG A 744 33.64 24.23 30.74
C ARG A 744 32.85 24.61 31.99
N THR A 745 33.47 24.48 33.16
CA THR A 745 32.83 24.83 34.45
C THR A 745 32.47 26.32 34.53
N ALA A 746 33.25 27.19 33.90
CA ALA A 746 32.99 28.63 33.80
C ALA A 746 32.10 29.03 32.60
N SER A 747 31.61 28.06 31.82
CA SER A 747 30.83 28.28 30.60
C SER A 747 31.52 29.17 29.57
N LEU A 748 32.84 29.03 29.45
CA LEU A 748 33.71 29.81 28.56
C LEU A 748 34.06 29.09 27.25
N VAL A 749 33.79 27.78 27.13
CA VAL A 749 34.03 27.05 25.88
C VAL A 749 33.09 27.61 24.78
N PRO A 750 33.62 28.13 23.66
CA PRO A 750 32.81 28.72 22.60
C PRO A 750 31.87 27.69 21.96
N GLY A 751 30.66 28.14 21.60
CA GLY A 751 29.68 27.30 20.91
C GLY A 751 30.09 26.90 19.49
N ALA A 752 30.91 27.70 18.83
CA ALA A 752 31.53 27.39 17.53
C ALA A 752 33.05 27.29 17.69
N GLU A 753 33.70 26.48 16.87
CA GLU A 753 35.15 26.32 16.89
C GLU A 753 35.88 27.67 16.68
N PRO A 754 36.96 27.94 17.44
CA PRO A 754 37.63 29.23 17.41
C PRO A 754 38.65 29.37 16.27
N TYR A 755 39.09 28.27 15.66
CA TYR A 755 40.25 28.24 14.77
C TYR A 755 40.03 29.01 13.46
N THR A 756 38.82 29.00 12.91
CA THR A 756 38.48 29.85 11.76
C THR A 756 38.67 31.33 12.10
N THR A 757 38.18 31.78 13.26
CA THR A 757 38.33 33.18 13.69
C THR A 757 39.77 33.54 14.09
N LEU A 758 40.54 32.57 14.59
CA LEU A 758 41.98 32.71 14.87
C LEU A 758 42.86 32.64 13.60
N GLY A 759 42.23 32.48 12.43
CA GLY A 759 42.86 32.52 11.11
C GLY A 759 43.63 31.27 10.74
N PHE A 760 43.36 30.12 11.36
CA PHE A 760 43.92 28.85 10.93
C PHE A 760 43.35 28.48 9.56
N THR A 761 44.19 27.91 8.69
CA THR A 761 43.74 27.46 7.38
C THR A 761 42.91 26.20 7.55
N GLN A 762 41.65 26.25 7.14
CA GLN A 762 40.76 25.09 7.10
C GLN A 762 40.72 24.54 5.67
N THR A 763 40.78 23.22 5.52
CA THR A 763 40.73 22.52 4.23
C THR A 763 39.75 21.37 4.34
N GLY A 764 38.65 21.39 3.61
CA GLY A 764 37.65 20.30 3.62
C GLY A 764 36.76 20.21 4.87
N GLY A 765 37.15 20.80 6.01
CA GLY A 765 36.32 20.98 7.22
C GLY A 765 36.28 22.43 7.72
N GLY A 766 36.03 22.63 9.02
CA GLY A 766 35.92 23.96 9.66
C GLY A 766 34.46 24.42 9.88
N GLY A 767 34.25 25.31 10.85
CA GLY A 767 32.93 25.83 11.20
C GLY A 767 32.10 24.92 12.12
N GLU A 768 32.73 23.94 12.76
CA GLU A 768 32.10 23.01 13.69
C GLU A 768 31.45 23.74 14.90
N VAL A 769 30.31 23.22 15.35
CA VAL A 769 29.52 23.77 16.46
C VAL A 769 29.28 22.68 17.50
N LEU A 770 29.27 23.03 18.78
CA LEU A 770 28.99 22.09 19.88
C LEU A 770 27.65 21.37 19.70
N GLY A 771 27.64 20.07 19.96
CA GLY A 771 26.42 19.28 20.10
C GLY A 771 25.63 19.66 21.35
N ALA A 772 24.31 19.44 21.31
CA ALA A 772 23.44 19.73 22.45
C ALA A 772 23.83 18.89 23.68
N GLY A 773 23.93 19.53 24.85
CA GLY A 773 24.24 18.87 26.12
C GLY A 773 25.70 18.44 26.30
N VAL A 774 26.59 18.66 25.33
CA VAL A 774 27.98 18.17 25.39
C VAL A 774 28.77 18.75 26.57
N LEU A 775 28.47 19.99 26.99
CA LEU A 775 29.14 20.64 28.12
C LEU A 775 28.59 20.21 29.50
N ASP A 776 27.49 19.45 29.53
CA ASP A 776 26.91 18.91 30.77
C ASP A 776 27.67 17.66 31.25
N VAL A 777 28.50 17.07 30.39
CA VAL A 777 29.35 15.91 30.71
C VAL A 777 30.42 16.29 31.73
N VAL A 778 30.55 15.47 32.77
CA VAL A 778 31.52 15.60 33.88
C VAL A 778 32.42 14.37 33.99
N GLY A 779 33.43 14.42 34.87
CA GLY A 779 34.36 13.29 35.07
C GLY A 779 35.40 13.21 33.96
N ASN A 780 35.84 11.99 33.60
CA ASN A 780 36.95 11.80 32.65
C ASN A 780 36.67 12.39 31.25
N ASN A 781 35.41 12.35 30.84
CA ASN A 781 34.97 12.75 29.50
C ASN A 781 34.54 14.23 29.45
N ALA A 782 34.75 14.99 30.53
CA ALA A 782 34.40 16.41 30.54
C ALA A 782 35.25 17.17 29.51
N ILE A 783 34.63 18.10 28.79
CA ILE A 783 35.31 18.88 27.76
C ILE A 783 36.27 19.88 28.42
N VAL A 784 37.53 19.83 28.01
CA VAL A 784 38.58 20.79 28.39
C VAL A 784 38.57 21.97 27.42
N ASP A 785 38.62 21.67 26.11
CA ASP A 785 38.72 22.70 25.07
C ASP A 785 38.48 22.17 23.65
N TRP A 786 38.51 23.07 22.67
CA TRP A 786 38.60 22.75 21.25
C TRP A 786 40.04 22.43 20.82
N VAL A 787 40.19 21.52 19.86
CA VAL A 787 41.43 21.23 19.12
C VAL A 787 41.19 21.25 17.62
N LEU A 788 42.20 21.60 16.82
CA LEU A 788 42.17 21.48 15.36
C LEU A 788 43.05 20.30 14.95
N VAL A 789 42.47 19.34 14.23
CA VAL A 789 43.20 18.20 13.67
C VAL A 789 43.40 18.43 12.17
N GLU A 790 44.63 18.23 11.71
CA GLU A 790 45.04 18.37 10.32
C GLU A 790 45.52 17.03 9.78
N LEU A 791 45.00 16.61 8.62
CA LEU A 791 45.63 15.60 7.79
C LEU A 791 46.57 16.30 6.82
N ARG A 792 47.82 15.83 6.78
CA ARG A 792 48.88 16.35 5.93
C ARG A 792 49.36 15.28 4.95
N ASN A 793 49.72 15.73 3.75
CA ASN A 793 50.14 14.84 2.66
C ASN A 793 51.35 13.99 3.07
N ALA A 794 51.33 12.68 2.77
CA ALA A 794 52.38 11.74 3.16
C ALA A 794 53.76 12.02 2.56
N GLN A 795 53.83 12.64 1.38
CA GLN A 795 55.07 12.95 0.68
C GLN A 795 55.48 14.42 0.83
N SER A 796 54.50 15.31 1.09
CA SER A 796 54.70 16.76 1.25
C SER A 796 54.07 17.24 2.56
N PRO A 797 54.70 17.02 3.73
CA PRO A 797 54.08 17.22 5.05
C PRO A 797 53.66 18.67 5.37
N ALA A 798 54.15 19.67 4.62
CA ALA A 798 53.70 21.06 4.73
C ALA A 798 52.32 21.30 4.11
N GLN A 799 51.83 20.40 3.25
CA GLN A 799 50.53 20.51 2.61
C GLN A 799 49.43 19.87 3.47
N VAL A 800 48.54 20.70 4.01
CA VAL A 800 47.31 20.26 4.67
C VAL A 800 46.29 19.86 3.61
N VAL A 801 45.75 18.64 3.71
CA VAL A 801 44.81 18.05 2.75
C VAL A 801 43.38 17.96 3.28
N ALA A 802 43.21 17.86 4.61
CA ALA A 802 41.93 17.94 5.27
C ALA A 802 42.12 18.48 6.70
N THR A 803 41.10 19.13 7.24
CA THR A 803 41.05 19.61 8.63
C THR A 803 39.72 19.27 9.26
N ARG A 804 39.70 19.14 10.59
CA ARG A 804 38.47 19.07 11.38
C ARG A 804 38.73 19.53 12.82
N CYS A 805 37.80 20.29 13.39
CA CYS A 805 37.85 20.62 14.81
C CYS A 805 37.21 19.50 15.64
N GLY A 806 37.83 19.16 16.77
CA GLY A 806 37.36 18.17 17.74
C GLY A 806 37.33 18.74 19.14
N LEU A 807 36.70 18.01 20.06
CA LEU A 807 36.63 18.36 21.47
C LEU A 807 37.62 17.52 22.26
N LEU A 808 38.45 18.18 23.06
CA LEU A 808 39.42 17.54 23.93
C LEU A 808 38.79 17.25 25.29
N GLN A 809 38.83 15.99 25.72
CA GLN A 809 38.35 15.53 27.02
C GLN A 809 39.44 15.54 28.09
N ARG A 810 39.07 15.50 29.37
CA ARG A 810 40.02 15.59 30.50
C ARG A 810 41.05 14.49 30.52
N ASP A 811 40.71 13.29 30.07
CA ASP A 811 41.65 12.17 29.97
C ASP A 811 42.50 12.17 28.69
N GLY A 812 42.31 13.18 27.83
CA GLY A 812 43.10 13.44 26.64
C GLY A 812 42.49 12.96 25.33
N ASP A 813 41.32 12.31 25.34
CA ASP A 813 40.68 11.86 24.10
C ASP A 813 40.15 13.06 23.28
N ILE A 814 40.33 12.99 21.96
CA ILE A 814 39.77 13.96 21.01
C ILE A 814 38.57 13.29 20.33
N VAL A 815 37.39 13.84 20.58
CA VAL A 815 36.10 13.31 20.12
C VAL A 815 35.40 14.28 19.16
N SER A 816 34.32 13.81 18.54
CA SER A 816 33.46 14.64 17.69
C SER A 816 32.67 15.68 18.50
N VAL A 817 31.92 16.55 17.82
CA VAL A 817 31.22 17.69 18.42
C VAL A 817 30.09 17.31 19.37
N ASP A 818 29.61 16.07 19.31
CA ASP A 818 28.65 15.46 20.23
C ASP A 818 29.30 14.97 21.53
N GLY A 819 30.63 15.05 21.65
CA GLY A 819 31.38 14.62 22.81
C GLY A 819 31.63 13.11 22.86
N MET A 820 31.38 12.38 21.78
CA MET A 820 31.54 10.93 21.72
C MET A 820 32.21 10.50 20.39
N GLY A 821 32.62 9.23 20.35
CA GLY A 821 33.11 8.57 19.13
C GLY A 821 34.45 9.07 18.60
N SER A 822 34.88 8.45 17.50
CA SER A 822 36.10 8.79 16.77
C SER A 822 35.95 10.10 16.01
N LEU A 823 37.07 10.79 15.76
CA LEU A 823 37.06 11.97 14.90
C LEU A 823 37.05 11.56 13.42
N ILE A 824 36.03 11.99 12.67
CA ILE A 824 35.86 11.67 11.23
C ILE A 824 36.35 12.82 10.35
N LEU A 825 37.41 12.64 9.57
CA LEU A 825 37.99 13.69 8.72
C LEU A 825 37.59 13.52 7.24
N PRO A 826 37.34 14.63 6.51
CA PRO A 826 36.87 14.60 5.13
C PRO A 826 38.01 14.36 4.12
N ALA A 827 38.56 13.14 4.12
CA ALA A 827 39.63 12.73 3.21
C ALA A 827 39.39 11.35 2.62
N VAL A 828 39.98 11.07 1.46
CA VAL A 828 40.02 9.70 0.91
C VAL A 828 40.80 8.77 1.84
N PRO A 829 40.45 7.47 1.93
CA PRO A 829 41.29 6.48 2.59
C PRO A 829 42.72 6.49 2.00
N GLY A 830 43.74 6.50 2.88
CA GLY A 830 45.12 6.71 2.47
C GLY A 830 46.07 6.90 3.64
N SER A 831 47.34 7.18 3.33
CA SER A 831 48.35 7.49 4.35
C SER A 831 48.52 8.99 4.54
N TYR A 832 48.51 9.45 5.79
CA TYR A 832 48.58 10.87 6.14
C TYR A 832 49.47 11.10 7.36
N HIS A 833 50.19 12.21 7.38
CA HIS A 833 50.67 12.73 8.66
C HIS A 833 49.48 13.33 9.41
N VAL A 834 49.30 12.97 10.68
CA VAL A 834 48.21 13.50 11.51
C VAL A 834 48.80 14.51 12.48
N ALA A 835 48.31 15.75 12.45
CA ALA A 835 48.74 16.82 13.33
C ALA A 835 47.59 17.32 14.20
N VAL A 836 47.91 17.70 15.45
CA VAL A 836 46.98 18.32 16.38
C VAL A 836 47.49 19.71 16.73
N ARG A 837 46.62 20.71 16.62
CA ARG A 837 46.88 22.14 16.83
C ARG A 837 45.98 22.67 17.93
N HIS A 838 46.54 23.48 18.81
CA HIS A 838 45.81 24.15 19.88
C HIS A 838 45.99 25.67 19.82
N ARG A 839 45.06 26.45 20.39
CA ARG A 839 45.10 27.92 20.28
C ARG A 839 46.34 28.54 20.91
N ASN A 840 46.87 27.94 21.98
CA ASN A 840 47.96 28.50 22.79
C ASN A 840 48.95 27.46 23.32
N HIS A 841 48.94 26.27 22.72
CA HIS A 841 49.96 25.24 22.96
C HIS A 841 50.60 24.88 21.61
N PHE A 842 51.86 24.46 21.62
CA PHE A 842 52.53 23.97 20.42
C PHE A 842 51.88 22.69 19.92
N GLY A 843 51.61 22.63 18.62
CA GLY A 843 51.09 21.46 17.96
C GLY A 843 52.11 20.32 17.84
N VAL A 844 51.58 19.14 17.56
CA VAL A 844 52.33 17.90 17.38
C VAL A 844 51.88 17.22 16.10
N MET A 845 52.78 16.46 15.46
CA MET A 845 52.47 15.64 14.29
C MET A 845 53.16 14.29 14.36
N THR A 846 52.57 13.25 13.75
CA THR A 846 53.22 11.95 13.60
C THR A 846 54.51 12.05 12.78
N ALA A 847 55.56 11.33 13.18
CA ALA A 847 56.85 11.32 12.47
C ALA A 847 56.74 10.71 11.06
N SER A 848 55.91 9.67 10.93
CA SER A 848 55.62 8.98 9.68
C SER A 848 54.12 9.07 9.36
N PRO A 849 53.74 8.96 8.08
CA PRO A 849 52.34 8.84 7.71
C PRO A 849 51.67 7.61 8.34
N VAL A 850 50.44 7.77 8.80
CA VAL A 850 49.56 6.73 9.34
C VAL A 850 48.51 6.38 8.28
N VAL A 851 48.22 5.10 8.10
CA VAL A 851 47.14 4.65 7.20
C VAL A 851 45.81 4.88 7.89
N LEU A 852 44.91 5.62 7.24
CA LEU A 852 43.56 5.90 7.71
C LEU A 852 42.53 5.37 6.72
N SER A 853 41.37 4.94 7.24
CA SER A 853 40.25 4.40 6.49
C SER A 853 38.93 4.80 7.18
N GLY A 854 37.79 4.29 6.71
CA GLY A 854 36.52 4.47 7.42
C GLY A 854 36.49 3.83 8.82
N SER A 855 37.38 2.88 9.11
CA SER A 855 37.57 2.35 10.48
C SER A 855 38.58 3.19 11.26
N SER A 856 38.30 3.39 12.56
CA SER A 856 39.15 4.22 13.42
C SER A 856 40.54 3.63 13.58
N THR A 857 41.54 4.52 13.60
CA THR A 857 42.94 4.18 13.84
C THR A 857 43.45 4.96 15.05
N ALA A 858 44.01 4.26 16.03
CA ALA A 858 44.49 4.85 17.28
C ALA A 858 45.82 5.60 17.09
N ILE A 859 45.88 6.85 17.56
CA ILE A 859 47.05 7.73 17.52
C ILE A 859 47.19 8.43 18.88
N ASP A 860 48.11 7.94 19.71
CA ASP A 860 48.25 8.44 21.08
C ASP A 860 49.52 9.29 21.26
N PHE A 861 49.37 10.62 21.25
CA PHE A 861 50.45 11.57 21.50
C PHE A 861 50.78 11.75 22.99
N THR A 862 50.24 10.94 23.89
CA THR A 862 50.63 10.94 25.31
C THR A 862 51.73 9.92 25.61
N GLN A 863 51.91 8.93 24.73
CA GLN A 863 52.84 7.83 24.94
C GLN A 863 54.27 8.13 24.47
N THR A 864 55.24 7.59 25.21
CA THR A 864 56.67 7.68 24.85
C THR A 864 56.98 7.00 23.51
N GLY A 865 56.26 5.93 23.15
CA GLY A 865 56.50 5.15 21.94
C GLY A 865 56.05 5.83 20.64
N THR A 866 55.20 6.85 20.71
CA THR A 866 54.67 7.53 19.53
C THR A 866 55.72 8.46 18.94
N ALA A 867 56.30 8.09 17.80
CA ALA A 867 57.27 8.91 17.11
C ALA A 867 56.60 10.19 16.54
N THR A 868 57.17 11.36 16.86
CA THR A 868 56.66 12.66 16.41
C THR A 868 57.60 13.31 15.41
N TRP A 869 57.07 14.24 14.61
CA TRP A 869 57.88 15.11 13.77
C TRP A 869 58.81 15.96 14.63
N GLY A 870 60.11 15.91 14.36
CA GLY A 870 61.12 16.54 15.22
C GLY A 870 61.37 15.78 16.53
N THR A 871 62.33 16.25 17.32
CA THR A 871 62.79 15.55 18.54
C THR A 871 62.24 16.12 19.84
N ASP A 872 61.63 17.31 19.79
CA ASP A 872 61.19 18.07 20.97
C ASP A 872 59.74 18.58 20.83
N ALA A 873 58.90 17.83 20.11
CA ALA A 873 57.52 18.21 19.79
C ALA A 873 56.58 18.20 21.01
N ARG A 874 56.97 17.49 22.08
CA ARG A 874 56.16 17.29 23.30
C ARG A 874 57.01 17.46 24.55
N LYS A 875 56.40 17.90 25.63
CA LYS A 875 56.97 17.98 26.97
C LYS A 875 56.81 16.64 27.69
N ASN A 876 57.87 16.18 28.35
CA ASN A 876 57.81 15.03 29.24
C ASN A 876 57.25 15.47 30.61
N PHE A 877 56.11 14.90 31.03
CA PHE A 877 55.50 15.15 32.35
C PHE A 877 56.03 14.22 33.45
N GLY A 878 56.89 13.26 33.10
CA GLY A 878 57.34 12.19 33.97
C GLY A 878 56.43 10.96 33.89
N GLY A 879 56.91 9.81 34.38
CA GLY A 879 56.13 8.57 34.41
C GLY A 879 55.78 7.97 33.04
N GLY A 880 56.43 8.41 31.96
CA GLY A 880 56.17 7.94 30.59
C GLY A 880 55.06 8.69 29.85
N LEU A 881 54.47 9.72 30.48
CA LEU A 881 53.45 10.59 29.92
C LEU A 881 54.05 11.87 29.29
N TRP A 882 53.47 12.26 28.17
CA TRP A 882 53.88 13.40 27.38
C TRP A 882 52.68 14.30 27.04
N GLY A 883 52.93 15.58 26.83
CA GLY A 883 51.89 16.52 26.38
C GLY A 883 52.46 17.72 25.63
N LEU A 884 51.57 18.60 25.18
CA LEU A 884 51.93 19.76 24.37
C LEU A 884 52.47 20.90 25.24
N TRP A 885 53.52 21.58 24.74
CA TRP A 885 54.11 22.73 25.42
C TRP A 885 53.11 23.89 25.49
N SER A 886 52.88 24.43 26.69
CA SER A 886 51.99 25.57 26.89
C SER A 886 52.68 26.92 26.70
N GLY A 887 51.87 27.96 26.52
CA GLY A 887 52.31 29.36 26.56
C GLY A 887 52.53 30.03 25.22
N ASN A 888 52.14 29.40 24.11
CA ASN A 888 52.19 29.99 22.77
C ASN A 888 51.05 31.00 22.59
N THR A 889 51.04 32.08 23.37
CA THR A 889 49.95 33.07 23.41
C THR A 889 49.88 33.90 22.14
N ARG A 890 50.93 33.85 21.31
CA ARG A 890 51.01 34.53 20.04
C ARG A 890 51.17 33.52 18.91
N ARG A 891 50.36 33.67 17.86
CA ARG A 891 50.62 32.97 16.61
C ARG A 891 51.68 33.74 15.81
N ASP A 892 52.90 33.22 15.77
CA ASP A 892 53.89 33.70 14.81
C ASP A 892 53.59 33.16 13.40
N GLY A 893 54.17 33.78 12.36
CA GLY A 893 53.92 33.44 10.96
C GLY A 893 54.35 32.02 10.57
N ASN A 894 55.43 31.88 9.78
CA ASN A 894 55.79 30.58 9.19
C ASN A 894 56.38 29.56 10.19
N ILE A 895 56.91 30.00 11.33
CA ILE A 895 57.45 29.12 12.40
C ILE A 895 57.05 29.71 13.74
N SER A 896 56.27 28.99 14.55
CA SER A 896 55.90 29.41 15.91
C SER A 896 57.07 29.26 16.86
N LEU A 897 57.40 30.34 17.58
CA LEU A 897 58.50 30.38 18.53
C LEU A 897 58.01 30.80 19.91
N LEU A 898 58.28 29.98 20.92
CA LEU A 898 57.97 30.30 22.30
C LEU A 898 59.12 31.11 22.89
N LYS A 899 58.82 32.34 23.30
CA LYS A 899 59.81 33.31 23.81
C LYS A 899 59.27 34.05 25.03
N TYR A 900 60.16 34.26 26.01
CA TYR A 900 59.84 35.10 27.18
C TYR A 900 60.38 36.53 27.08
N THR A 901 61.46 36.75 26.31
CA THR A 901 62.10 38.06 26.11
C THR A 901 62.40 38.32 24.64
N GLY A 902 62.73 39.58 24.29
CA GLY A 902 62.97 40.02 22.91
C GLY A 902 61.69 40.47 22.19
N GLY A 903 61.82 40.88 20.92
CA GLY A 903 60.65 41.25 20.11
C GLY A 903 59.78 40.04 19.79
N ASN A 904 58.45 40.24 19.72
CA ASN A 904 57.47 39.19 19.48
C ASN A 904 57.58 38.04 20.50
N ASN A 905 57.62 38.35 21.80
CA ASN A 905 57.57 37.35 22.85
C ASN A 905 56.12 37.06 23.28
N ASP A 906 55.87 35.86 23.82
CA ASP A 906 54.55 35.40 24.26
C ASP A 906 54.13 35.96 25.63
N ARG A 907 55.07 36.57 26.34
CA ARG A 907 54.79 37.21 27.63
C ARG A 907 54.06 38.55 27.44
N ASP A 908 54.39 39.30 26.39
CA ASP A 908 53.85 40.64 26.16
C ASP A 908 52.34 40.68 25.91
N PRO A 909 51.72 39.75 25.13
CA PRO A 909 50.27 39.65 25.02
C PRO A 909 49.57 39.55 26.37
N ILE A 910 50.08 38.72 27.29
CA ILE A 910 49.57 38.59 28.67
C ILE A 910 49.69 39.92 29.40
N LEU A 911 50.83 40.60 29.29
CA LEU A 911 51.05 41.90 29.92
C LEU A 911 50.08 42.97 29.39
N VAL A 912 49.83 42.97 28.08
CA VAL A 912 48.94 43.92 27.40
C VAL A 912 47.49 43.72 27.84
N ILE A 913 46.97 42.49 27.82
CA ILE A 913 45.57 42.22 28.14
C ILE A 913 45.22 42.56 29.60
N VAL A 914 46.17 42.46 30.54
CA VAL A 914 45.96 42.84 31.95
C VAL A 914 46.24 44.32 32.26
N GLY A 915 46.40 45.18 31.25
CA GLY A 915 46.52 46.63 31.41
C GLY A 915 47.93 47.21 31.45
N SER A 916 48.95 46.42 31.09
CA SER A 916 50.35 46.82 30.90
C SER A 916 51.05 47.42 32.14
N SER A 917 50.92 48.73 32.38
CA SER A 917 51.76 49.48 33.34
C SER A 917 51.55 49.11 34.82
N THR A 918 50.37 48.60 35.18
CA THR A 918 50.05 48.04 36.52
C THR A 918 49.36 46.69 36.34
N PRO A 919 50.11 45.60 36.14
CA PRO A 919 49.57 44.32 35.68
C PRO A 919 49.03 43.47 36.84
N THR A 920 48.12 44.05 37.61
CA THR A 920 47.40 43.41 38.72
C THR A 920 45.95 43.07 38.37
N ALA A 921 45.49 43.43 37.16
CA ALA A 921 44.16 43.05 36.70
C ALA A 921 44.08 41.53 36.45
N ILE A 922 42.88 40.99 36.65
CA ILE A 922 42.52 39.61 36.31
C ILE A 922 41.46 39.71 35.22
N VAL A 923 41.73 39.13 34.05
CA VAL A 923 40.79 39.17 32.91
C VAL A 923 40.17 37.80 32.74
N ALA A 924 38.87 37.67 33.02
CA ALA A 924 38.15 36.43 32.80
C ALA A 924 37.69 36.30 31.33
N GLY A 925 37.74 35.10 30.78
CA GLY A 925 37.25 34.81 29.44
C GLY A 925 38.01 33.72 28.71
N TYR A 926 37.54 33.39 27.51
CA TYR A 926 38.23 32.49 26.59
C TYR A 926 39.24 33.26 25.75
N SER A 927 40.53 33.11 26.06
CA SER A 927 41.61 33.91 25.48
C SER A 927 42.83 33.05 25.13
N SER A 928 43.61 33.50 24.13
CA SER A 928 44.90 32.92 23.77
C SER A 928 45.94 33.06 24.87
N GLU A 929 45.84 34.11 25.68
CA GLU A 929 46.76 34.47 26.75
C GLU A 929 46.58 33.62 28.02
N ASP A 930 45.48 32.87 28.14
CA ASP A 930 45.20 31.95 29.24
C ASP A 930 46.00 30.64 29.06
N ALA A 931 47.29 30.67 29.40
CA ALA A 931 48.24 29.60 29.13
C ALA A 931 47.96 28.32 29.92
N ASN A 932 47.21 28.41 31.03
CA ASN A 932 46.85 27.28 31.88
C ASN A 932 45.38 26.82 31.73
N LEU A 933 44.58 27.50 30.90
CA LEU A 933 43.19 27.18 30.58
C LEU A 933 42.26 27.19 31.80
N ASN A 934 42.50 28.10 32.75
CA ASN A 934 41.67 28.24 33.94
C ASN A 934 40.53 29.27 33.79
N GLY A 935 40.42 29.91 32.62
CA GLY A 935 39.42 30.92 32.30
C GLY A 935 39.76 32.33 32.78
N VAL A 936 40.96 32.56 33.33
CA VAL A 936 41.41 33.87 33.83
C VAL A 936 42.87 34.18 33.50
N VAL A 937 43.10 35.25 32.75
CA VAL A 937 44.45 35.74 32.44
C VAL A 937 45.01 36.62 33.56
N LYS A 938 46.21 36.29 34.05
CA LYS A 938 46.94 37.01 35.10
C LYS A 938 48.43 37.08 34.82
N TYR A 939 49.04 38.21 35.17
CA TYR A 939 50.49 38.42 35.02
C TYR A 939 51.30 38.22 36.30
N THR A 940 50.68 38.37 37.48
CA THR A 940 51.33 38.20 38.79
C THR A 940 50.46 37.37 39.74
N GLY A 941 51.08 36.84 40.81
CA GLY A 941 50.41 35.98 41.78
C GLY A 941 50.47 34.49 41.40
N ASN A 942 49.84 33.65 42.23
CA ASN A 942 49.81 32.20 41.99
C ASN A 942 48.94 31.87 40.77
N GLY A 943 49.39 30.94 39.92
CA GLY A 943 48.68 30.54 38.70
C GLY A 943 48.63 31.66 37.64
N ASN A 944 49.69 32.45 37.50
CA ASN A 944 49.82 33.43 36.43
C ASN A 944 50.23 32.75 35.11
N ASP A 945 49.92 33.39 33.97
CA ASP A 945 50.09 32.80 32.64
C ASP A 945 51.49 33.01 32.05
N ARG A 946 52.28 33.92 32.63
CA ARG A 946 53.65 34.17 32.17
C ARG A 946 54.62 33.09 32.66
N ASP A 947 54.36 32.48 33.81
CA ASP A 947 55.26 31.51 34.43
C ASP A 947 55.39 30.22 33.59
N PRO A 948 54.30 29.64 33.01
CA PRO A 948 54.41 28.54 32.04
C PRO A 948 55.39 28.84 30.91
N ILE A 949 55.32 30.04 30.32
CA ILE A 949 56.25 30.48 29.25
C ILE A 949 57.68 30.50 29.77
N LEU A 950 57.91 31.12 30.94
CA LEU A 950 59.24 31.24 31.56
C LEU A 950 59.86 29.86 31.85
N VAL A 951 59.07 28.94 32.39
CA VAL A 951 59.49 27.56 32.67
C VAL A 951 59.84 26.84 31.37
N ASN A 952 59.01 26.99 30.34
CA ASN A 952 59.20 26.30 29.07
C ASN A 952 60.37 26.84 28.24
N VAL A 953 60.83 28.08 28.46
CA VAL A 953 62.04 28.60 27.80
C VAL A 953 63.29 28.60 28.69
N GLY A 954 63.17 28.18 29.95
CA GLY A 954 64.26 28.09 30.92
C GLY A 954 64.26 29.20 31.96
N SER A 955 63.82 28.88 33.19
CA SER A 955 63.56 29.85 34.26
C SER A 955 64.78 30.63 34.78
N ILE A 956 66.00 30.14 34.54
CA ILE A 956 67.24 30.75 35.07
C ILE A 956 67.81 31.80 34.09
N LEU A 957 67.71 31.54 32.79
CA LEU A 957 68.13 32.45 31.72
C LEU A 957 66.98 32.51 30.70
N PRO A 958 66.10 33.53 30.77
CA PRO A 958 64.89 33.60 29.95
C PRO A 958 65.16 34.06 28.50
N ASN A 959 66.29 33.63 27.94
CA ASN A 959 66.71 33.86 26.56
C ASN A 959 66.61 32.59 25.71
N GLY A 960 66.18 31.46 26.28
CA GLY A 960 65.84 30.27 25.51
C GLY A 960 64.70 30.54 24.54
N ILE A 961 64.73 29.82 23.42
CA ILE A 961 63.68 29.85 22.40
C ILE A 961 63.31 28.40 22.12
N ARG A 962 62.02 28.08 22.20
CA ARG A 962 61.51 26.78 21.75
C ARG A 962 60.81 26.94 20.42
N THR A 963 60.97 25.97 19.55
CA THR A 963 60.43 26.00 18.18
C THR A 963 59.38 24.92 18.04
N GLU A 964 58.19 25.28 17.58
CA GLU A 964 57.14 24.32 17.25
C GLU A 964 57.63 23.33 16.19
N GLN A 965 57.41 22.03 16.41
CA GLN A 965 57.91 20.96 15.53
C GLN A 965 56.84 20.54 14.54
N LEU A 966 56.53 21.45 13.61
CA LEU A 966 55.67 21.20 12.46
C LEU A 966 56.38 21.67 11.16
N PRO A 967 56.05 21.07 9.99
CA PRO A 967 56.66 21.42 8.69
C PRO A 967 56.30 22.81 8.16
#